data_AF-A0A1A9ZZH8-F1
#
_entry.id   AF-A0A1A9ZZH8-F1
#
_cell.length_a   1.000
_cell.length_b   1.000
_cell.length_c   1.000
_cell.angle_alpha   90.00
_cell.angle_beta   90.00
_cell.angle_gamma   90.00
#
_symmetry.space_group_name_H-M   'P 1'
#
loop_
_entity.id
_entity.type
_entity.pdbx_description
1 polymer ?
#
loop_
_entity_poly.entity_id
_entity_poly.type
_entity_poly.pdbx_seq_one_letter_code
_entity_poly.pdbx_strand_id
1 'polypeptide(L)'
;METICQEFTENCPIFKECMEDAEIHSLDSDTIDYVYEILWLELSAFVRNKLATTFWSHFQYNENCAQYSPELKDLELDVPRQLELFENFVNAVKGLDAYYQFLQQTMHKLDEIAHKDFSKSTERLNELVRAILLAQLPTHFNRVVYAFYSVAFRVFFQLKKSLTKLKKTLNYETEVIEENGSLCKGCNQVTNKCKCQELLVTINRVNEKLLQLELLDRLAGQCMTSLVQLHIKEHIKDTCYGIFDRSHIQSLFTWLEDVIITWLRDIFHVDPLDESVEKMECADTKTASAIQGLKVKLTFFVYENFALSIIEQFFSIIIDFPDSVPAIDDLKICMEKINLRSQIIKSLKTSLEARILHPGVNTMDILTGYVAAIKAIRYLDNSGVILEIVTGPIKEYLRKRNDTVRCVVTSLTEEGPTDLSEELAKGENTKDAVVSKTSDDLADWENWQPDPFGLENSSQPPIVKMVRSADIISMVVDIYGSKELFMSEYRNLLADRLLSQLEFNPEKELRNLELLKLRFGEPLLHNCEVMLKDITDSKRINSHIQSDPKYNESKQFDISSLIISAQFWPSFNKETVELPEEIANEFKKYTKSYEDYKGNRTLNWRSVTGRVNIAIEMGERTLDMTVAPMLAVIIYHFQNKTEWSLEDLSTTVKIPPSILKRRIAFWQSHGIILESQPGVFKLNENDLPKTQLDKEPISEIIAEDEGNESAMASASDQREEELQVFWSYIVGMLTNLDSLPIERIHQMLKLFATNGSGVEFTQDDLKVFLQRKVRDHKLIYSGGVYQLAR
;
A
#
# COMPACT_ATOMS: atom_id res chain seq x y z
N MET A 1 59.73 27.22 -11.65
CA MET A 1 60.79 27.49 -10.65
C MET A 1 61.58 28.73 -11.02
N GLU A 2 62.27 28.82 -12.17
CA GLU A 2 63.00 30.05 -12.56
C GLU A 2 62.10 31.29 -12.72
N THR A 3 60.90 31.14 -13.29
CA THR A 3 59.89 32.21 -13.36
C THR A 3 59.35 32.61 -11.98
N ILE A 4 59.15 31.64 -11.09
CA ILE A 4 58.70 31.86 -9.70
C ILE A 4 59.79 32.60 -8.90
N CYS A 5 61.07 32.25 -9.11
CA CYS A 5 62.21 32.96 -8.54
C CYS A 5 62.24 34.42 -9.00
N GLN A 6 62.09 34.69 -10.32
CA GLN A 6 62.05 36.05 -10.85
C GLN A 6 60.88 36.86 -10.27
N GLU A 7 59.68 36.27 -10.20
CA GLU A 7 58.48 36.90 -9.64
C GLU A 7 58.54 37.15 -8.13
N PHE A 8 59.31 36.35 -7.38
CA PHE A 8 59.56 36.55 -5.95
C PHE A 8 60.61 37.64 -5.73
N THR A 9 61.68 37.66 -6.52
CA THR A 9 62.71 38.71 -6.46
C THR A 9 62.20 40.10 -6.88
N GLU A 10 61.19 40.19 -7.74
CA GLU A 10 60.55 41.47 -8.10
C GLU A 10 59.63 42.01 -7.00
N ASN A 11 59.04 41.13 -6.19
CA ASN A 11 58.08 41.50 -5.14
C ASN A 11 58.70 41.70 -3.76
N CYS A 12 59.84 41.07 -3.46
CA CYS A 12 60.53 41.15 -2.18
C CYS A 12 61.99 41.63 -2.38
N PRO A 13 62.23 42.93 -2.65
CA PRO A 13 63.57 43.46 -2.91
C PRO A 13 64.52 43.30 -1.71
N ILE A 14 63.97 43.35 -0.50
CA ILE A 14 64.70 43.21 0.77
C ILE A 14 65.31 41.80 0.91
N PHE A 15 64.64 40.76 0.41
CA PHE A 15 65.17 39.38 0.45
C PHE A 15 66.37 39.20 -0.50
N LYS A 16 66.38 39.92 -1.63
CA LYS A 16 67.49 39.89 -2.59
C LYS A 16 68.73 40.58 -2.02
N GLU A 17 68.55 41.75 -1.40
CA GLU A 17 69.63 42.45 -0.69
C GLU A 17 70.16 41.61 0.48
N CYS A 18 69.29 40.97 1.27
CA CYS A 18 69.72 40.10 2.37
C CYS A 18 70.43 38.80 1.95
N MET A 19 70.24 38.32 0.71
CA MET A 19 70.93 37.11 0.21
C MET A 19 72.24 37.44 -0.53
N GLU A 20 72.38 38.65 -1.04
CA GLU A 20 73.58 39.12 -1.75
C GLU A 20 74.64 39.72 -0.78
N ASP A 21 74.22 40.24 0.39
CA ASP A 21 75.15 40.80 1.38
C ASP A 21 75.69 39.75 2.37
N ALA A 22 76.96 39.40 2.21
CA ALA A 22 77.69 38.46 3.07
C ALA A 22 77.98 38.96 4.51
N GLU A 23 77.54 40.17 4.87
CA GLU A 23 77.83 40.81 6.17
C GLU A 23 76.76 40.56 7.26
N ILE A 24 75.66 39.87 6.94
CA ILE A 24 74.53 39.65 7.87
C ILE A 24 74.88 38.74 9.05
N HIS A 25 75.91 37.90 8.92
CA HIS A 25 76.44 37.09 10.01
C HIS A 25 77.10 37.90 11.14
N SER A 26 77.27 39.22 10.99
CA SER A 26 77.91 40.11 11.98
C SER A 26 76.94 40.95 12.82
N LEU A 27 75.63 40.81 12.60
CA LEU A 27 74.57 41.59 13.24
C LEU A 27 74.12 41.01 14.60
N ASP A 28 73.67 41.87 15.52
CA ASP A 28 73.16 41.48 16.85
C ASP A 28 71.92 40.58 16.75
N SER A 29 71.78 39.59 17.65
CA SER A 29 70.68 38.61 17.68
C SER A 29 69.28 39.26 17.60
N ASP A 30 69.08 40.41 18.25
CA ASP A 30 67.79 41.13 18.24
C ASP A 30 67.45 41.74 16.87
N THR A 31 68.47 42.12 16.08
CA THR A 31 68.27 42.66 14.72
C THR A 31 67.97 41.56 13.72
N ILE A 32 68.55 40.37 13.90
CA ILE A 32 68.24 39.17 13.12
C ILE A 32 66.79 38.74 13.36
N ASP A 33 66.31 38.79 14.59
CA ASP A 33 64.91 38.50 14.94
C ASP A 33 63.92 39.52 14.34
N TYR A 34 64.27 40.80 14.31
CA TYR A 34 63.44 41.84 13.69
C TYR A 34 63.36 41.70 12.16
N VAL A 35 64.50 41.42 11.51
CA VAL A 35 64.56 41.14 10.07
C VAL A 35 63.78 39.87 9.72
N TYR A 36 63.85 38.85 10.57
CA TYR A 36 63.08 37.61 10.41
C TYR A 36 61.55 37.85 10.41
N GLU A 37 61.03 38.67 11.33
CA GLU A 37 59.59 38.99 11.34
C GLU A 37 59.16 39.90 10.18
N ILE A 38 60.02 40.79 9.67
CA ILE A 38 59.74 41.57 8.45
C ILE A 38 59.67 40.66 7.23
N LEU A 39 60.63 39.74 7.09
CA LEU A 39 60.63 38.75 6.01
C LEU A 39 59.42 37.82 6.10
N TRP A 40 58.95 37.50 7.31
CA TRP A 40 57.70 36.76 7.51
C TRP A 40 56.46 37.52 7.06
N LEU A 41 56.41 38.84 7.30
CA LEU A 41 55.32 39.70 6.81
C LEU A 41 55.31 39.79 5.28
N GLU A 42 56.48 39.94 4.65
CA GLU A 42 56.62 39.93 3.20
C GLU A 42 56.23 38.58 2.58
N LEU A 43 56.64 37.46 3.20
CA LEU A 43 56.20 36.12 2.82
C LEU A 43 54.68 35.99 2.93
N SER A 44 54.07 36.51 4.00
CA SER A 44 52.61 36.49 4.16
C SER A 44 51.88 37.34 3.11
N ALA A 45 52.48 38.45 2.68
CA ALA A 45 51.95 39.31 1.62
C ALA A 45 52.07 38.63 0.24
N PHE A 46 53.18 37.94 -0.02
CA PHE A 46 53.38 37.14 -1.22
C PHE A 46 52.37 35.99 -1.33
N VAL A 47 52.16 35.25 -0.22
CA VAL A 47 51.16 34.17 -0.16
C VAL A 47 49.75 34.71 -0.39
N ARG A 48 49.41 35.88 0.17
CA ARG A 48 48.08 36.50 0.03
C ARG A 48 47.80 37.07 -1.35
N ASN A 49 48.77 37.77 -1.94
CA ASN A 49 48.53 38.55 -3.16
C ASN A 49 48.81 37.78 -4.45
N LYS A 50 49.70 36.79 -4.42
CA LYS A 50 50.08 36.02 -5.62
C LYS A 50 49.71 34.54 -5.50
N LEU A 51 50.08 33.85 -4.43
CA LEU A 51 49.81 32.40 -4.33
C LEU A 51 48.31 32.11 -4.28
N ALA A 52 47.55 32.83 -3.44
CA ALA A 52 46.10 32.65 -3.38
C ALA A 52 45.41 33.09 -4.68
N THR A 53 45.79 34.23 -5.27
CA THR A 53 45.15 34.73 -6.49
C THR A 53 45.43 33.87 -7.72
N THR A 54 46.66 33.35 -7.87
CA THR A 54 47.02 32.40 -8.94
C THR A 54 46.31 31.06 -8.76
N PHE A 55 46.26 30.53 -7.53
CA PHE A 55 45.49 29.33 -7.21
C PHE A 55 44.01 29.51 -7.59
N TRP A 56 43.39 30.63 -7.17
CA TRP A 56 41.98 30.92 -7.45
C TRP A 56 41.68 31.29 -8.91
N SER A 57 42.68 31.74 -9.69
CA SER A 57 42.52 32.03 -11.13
C SER A 57 42.14 30.78 -11.93
N HIS A 58 42.60 29.60 -11.50
CA HIS A 58 42.22 28.31 -12.09
C HIS A 58 40.77 27.90 -11.82
N PHE A 59 40.05 28.65 -10.96
CA PHE A 59 38.65 28.43 -10.62
C PHE A 59 37.71 29.52 -11.19
N GLN A 60 38.24 30.46 -12.00
CA GLN A 60 37.41 31.51 -12.62
C GLN A 60 36.52 30.95 -13.74
N TYR A 61 35.25 31.38 -13.70
CA TYR A 61 34.15 30.92 -14.53
C TYR A 61 34.16 31.64 -15.89
N ASN A 62 34.25 30.90 -17.00
CA ASN A 62 33.94 31.47 -18.32
C ASN A 62 32.42 31.75 -18.42
N GLU A 63 32.06 32.99 -18.78
CA GLU A 63 30.69 33.56 -18.78
C GLU A 63 29.63 32.80 -19.60
N ASN A 64 30.00 31.82 -20.43
CA ASN A 64 29.05 31.05 -21.24
C ASN A 64 28.15 30.07 -20.46
N CYS A 65 28.27 30.01 -19.13
CA CYS A 65 27.61 29.01 -18.30
C CYS A 65 26.40 29.54 -17.49
N ALA A 66 25.81 30.68 -17.87
CA ALA A 66 24.70 31.32 -17.14
C ALA A 66 23.29 30.73 -17.42
N GLN A 67 23.14 29.74 -18.31
CA GLN A 67 21.81 29.26 -18.74
C GLN A 67 21.24 28.09 -17.93
N TYR A 68 21.98 27.51 -16.97
CA TYR A 68 21.49 26.35 -16.21
C TYR A 68 21.66 26.51 -14.69
N SER A 69 20.71 25.92 -13.97
CA SER A 69 20.27 26.23 -12.62
C SER A 69 21.34 26.07 -11.51
N PRO A 70 21.06 26.53 -10.26
CA PRO A 70 21.97 26.42 -9.13
C PRO A 70 22.22 24.99 -8.62
N GLU A 71 21.50 23.98 -9.10
CA GLU A 71 21.44 22.65 -8.48
C GLU A 71 22.58 21.70 -8.94
N LEU A 72 23.20 21.00 -7.98
CA LEU A 72 24.29 20.03 -8.17
C LEU A 72 23.92 18.79 -9.01
N LYS A 73 22.62 18.59 -9.30
CA LYS A 73 22.10 17.42 -10.04
C LYS A 73 22.40 17.45 -11.54
N ASP A 74 22.51 18.64 -12.14
CA ASP A 74 22.70 18.77 -13.59
C ASP A 74 24.15 18.50 -14.04
N LEU A 75 25.11 18.39 -13.09
CA LEU A 75 26.51 18.12 -13.41
C LEU A 75 26.81 16.65 -13.78
N GLU A 76 25.91 15.71 -13.51
CA GLU A 76 26.16 14.28 -13.81
C GLU A 76 26.04 13.92 -15.29
N LEU A 77 25.31 14.73 -16.05
CA LEU A 77 24.94 14.46 -17.44
C LEU A 77 26.02 14.87 -18.46
N ASP A 78 27.03 15.64 -18.04
CA ASP A 78 28.05 16.20 -18.95
C ASP A 78 29.48 15.74 -18.57
N VAL A 79 29.76 14.45 -18.84
CA VAL A 79 31.03 13.78 -18.54
C VAL A 79 32.28 14.50 -19.12
N PRO A 80 32.25 15.10 -20.33
CA PRO A 80 33.39 15.86 -20.85
C PRO A 80 33.72 17.10 -20.02
N ARG A 81 32.70 17.80 -19.54
CA ARG A 81 32.83 19.02 -18.73
C ARG A 81 33.38 18.74 -17.33
N GLN A 82 33.06 17.58 -16.77
CA GLN A 82 33.67 17.12 -15.51
C GLN A 82 35.17 16.85 -15.67
N LEU A 83 35.61 16.36 -16.84
CA LEU A 83 37.03 16.11 -17.13
C LEU A 83 37.83 17.41 -17.33
N GLU A 84 37.24 18.44 -17.96
CA GLU A 84 37.87 19.76 -18.05
C GLU A 84 38.06 20.41 -16.67
N LEU A 85 37.03 20.34 -15.82
CA LEU A 85 37.11 20.84 -14.45
C LEU A 85 38.10 20.02 -13.58
N PHE A 86 38.22 18.72 -13.84
CA PHE A 86 39.22 17.85 -13.23
C PHE A 86 40.65 18.29 -13.59
N GLU A 87 40.93 18.57 -14.88
CA GLU A 87 42.25 19.03 -15.31
C GLU A 87 42.61 20.40 -14.72
N ASN A 88 41.64 21.31 -14.64
CA ASN A 88 41.82 22.61 -14.00
C ASN A 88 42.20 22.49 -12.52
N PHE A 89 41.53 21.60 -11.78
CA PHE A 89 41.86 21.34 -10.37
C PHE A 89 43.25 20.72 -10.22
N VAL A 90 43.59 19.73 -11.04
CA VAL A 90 44.92 19.09 -11.03
C VAL A 90 46.04 20.11 -11.32
N ASN A 91 45.81 21.03 -12.25
CA ASN A 91 46.79 22.08 -12.58
C ASN A 91 46.91 23.13 -11.46
N ALA A 92 45.79 23.50 -10.81
CA ALA A 92 45.81 24.38 -9.65
C ALA A 92 46.63 23.80 -8.49
N VAL A 93 46.45 22.51 -8.18
CA VAL A 93 47.21 21.83 -7.10
C VAL A 93 48.68 21.64 -7.46
N LYS A 94 49.01 21.37 -8.74
CA LYS A 94 50.42 21.35 -9.19
C LYS A 94 51.09 22.72 -9.08
N GLY A 95 50.36 23.80 -9.39
CA GLY A 95 50.82 25.17 -9.19
C GLY A 95 51.08 25.45 -7.71
N LEU A 96 50.13 25.12 -6.85
CA LEU A 96 50.24 25.27 -5.39
C LEU A 96 51.48 24.56 -4.83
N ASP A 97 51.73 23.31 -5.25
CA ASP A 97 52.90 22.52 -4.84
C ASP A 97 54.22 23.15 -5.31
N ALA A 98 54.28 23.66 -6.55
CA ALA A 98 55.48 24.33 -7.05
C ALA A 98 55.81 25.62 -6.26
N TYR A 99 54.79 26.41 -5.91
CA TYR A 99 54.96 27.59 -5.07
C TYR A 99 55.28 27.21 -3.60
N TYR A 100 54.68 26.13 -3.08
CA TYR A 100 54.96 25.64 -1.73
C TYR A 100 56.40 25.10 -1.59
N GLN A 101 56.89 24.30 -2.54
CA GLN A 101 58.27 23.83 -2.57
C GLN A 101 59.26 24.99 -2.67
N PHE A 102 58.92 26.02 -3.45
CA PHE A 102 59.71 27.24 -3.50
C PHE A 102 59.73 27.97 -2.14
N LEU A 103 58.57 28.14 -1.49
CA LEU A 103 58.47 28.75 -0.17
C LEU A 103 59.26 27.95 0.88
N GLN A 104 59.18 26.62 0.86
CA GLN A 104 59.93 25.74 1.75
C GLN A 104 61.45 25.85 1.52
N GLN A 105 61.90 25.94 0.27
CA GLN A 105 63.32 26.18 -0.07
C GLN A 105 63.81 27.56 0.37
N THR A 106 62.98 28.61 0.23
CA THR A 106 63.32 29.95 0.73
C THR A 106 63.35 30.00 2.25
N MET A 107 62.47 29.26 2.93
CA MET A 107 62.44 29.16 4.38
C MET A 107 63.62 28.38 4.94
N HIS A 108 64.04 27.29 4.30
CA HIS A 108 65.26 26.56 4.69
C HIS A 108 66.49 27.48 4.68
N LYS A 109 66.59 28.38 3.70
CA LYS A 109 67.68 29.36 3.61
C LYS A 109 67.57 30.46 4.69
N LEU A 110 66.35 30.84 5.08
CA LEU A 110 66.13 31.82 6.16
C LEU A 110 66.37 31.24 7.55
N ASP A 111 65.96 30.01 7.78
CA ASP A 111 66.18 29.29 9.04
C ASP A 111 67.68 28.97 9.24
N GLU A 112 68.43 28.73 8.16
CA GLU A 112 69.91 28.63 8.18
C GLU A 112 70.59 29.94 8.60
N ILE A 113 70.04 31.10 8.22
CA ILE A 113 70.56 32.43 8.58
C ILE A 113 70.19 32.82 10.02
N ALA A 114 69.02 32.39 10.50
CA ALA A 114 68.47 32.78 11.82
C ALA A 114 68.67 31.72 12.93
N HIS A 115 69.25 30.56 12.64
CA HIS A 115 69.43 29.43 13.57
C HIS A 115 68.15 29.01 14.33
N LYS A 116 67.00 28.92 13.64
CA LYS A 116 65.71 28.49 14.23
C LYS A 116 65.30 27.08 13.80
N ASP A 117 64.45 26.44 14.62
CA ASP A 117 63.92 25.10 14.35
C ASP A 117 63.01 25.09 13.10
N PHE A 118 63.49 24.48 12.01
CA PHE A 118 62.78 24.33 10.74
C PHE A 118 61.35 23.77 10.89
N SER A 119 61.12 22.84 11.83
CA SER A 119 59.80 22.23 12.07
C SER A 119 58.73 23.25 12.49
N LYS A 120 59.08 24.21 13.35
CA LYS A 120 58.12 25.23 13.84
C LYS A 120 57.84 26.27 12.76
N SER A 121 58.85 26.61 11.97
CA SER A 121 58.72 27.50 10.82
C SER A 121 57.82 26.88 9.74
N THR A 122 57.95 25.59 9.45
CA THR A 122 57.06 24.87 8.52
C THR A 122 55.62 24.75 9.02
N GLU A 123 55.41 24.56 10.33
CA GLU A 123 54.05 24.57 10.92
C GLU A 123 53.40 25.95 10.80
N ARG A 124 54.14 27.03 11.10
CA ARG A 124 53.67 28.42 10.96
C ARG A 124 53.37 28.76 9.50
N LEU A 125 54.17 28.27 8.54
CA LEU A 125 53.90 28.41 7.10
C LEU A 125 52.61 27.68 6.72
N ASN A 126 52.45 26.43 7.17
CA ASN A 126 51.25 25.64 6.90
C ASN A 126 50.02 26.34 7.49
N GLU A 127 50.09 26.91 8.69
CA GLU A 127 49.00 27.72 9.28
C GLU A 127 48.67 28.96 8.45
N LEU A 128 49.68 29.70 7.98
CA LEU A 128 49.48 30.88 7.14
C LEU A 128 48.83 30.54 5.80
N VAL A 129 49.36 29.52 5.09
CA VAL A 129 48.82 29.06 3.81
C VAL A 129 47.37 28.58 4.01
N ARG A 130 47.10 27.81 5.07
CA ARG A 130 45.74 27.38 5.43
C ARG A 130 44.80 28.57 5.69
N ALA A 131 45.21 29.53 6.52
CA ALA A 131 44.38 30.67 6.89
C ALA A 131 44.07 31.57 5.69
N ILE A 132 45.05 31.81 4.82
CA ILE A 132 44.90 32.69 3.65
C ILE A 132 44.03 32.05 2.58
N LEU A 133 44.23 30.76 2.28
CA LEU A 133 43.39 30.05 1.30
C LEU A 133 41.94 29.94 1.77
N LEU A 134 41.71 29.59 3.04
CA LEU A 134 40.35 29.46 3.58
C LEU A 134 39.61 30.80 3.69
N ALA A 135 40.32 31.92 3.84
CA ALA A 135 39.71 33.25 3.89
C ALA A 135 39.18 33.75 2.53
N GLN A 136 39.62 33.18 1.42
CA GLN A 136 39.31 33.65 0.05
C GLN A 136 38.52 32.62 -0.78
N LEU A 137 37.66 31.81 -0.17
CA LEU A 137 36.88 30.76 -0.85
C LEU A 137 35.90 31.33 -1.90
N PRO A 138 36.06 31.01 -3.20
CA PRO A 138 35.09 31.36 -4.24
C PRO A 138 33.81 30.53 -4.14
N THR A 139 32.68 31.09 -4.56
CA THR A 139 31.36 30.42 -4.55
C THR A 139 31.29 29.17 -5.44
N HIS A 140 32.11 29.10 -6.50
CA HIS A 140 32.14 27.99 -7.46
C HIS A 140 33.12 26.87 -7.10
N PHE A 141 33.92 27.04 -6.04
CA PHE A 141 34.94 26.08 -5.61
C PHE A 141 34.36 24.68 -5.37
N ASN A 142 33.24 24.60 -4.64
CA ASN A 142 32.59 23.33 -4.30
C ASN A 142 32.16 22.53 -5.54
N ARG A 143 31.82 23.18 -6.67
CA ARG A 143 31.43 22.49 -7.90
C ARG A 143 32.64 21.84 -8.60
N VAL A 144 33.78 22.52 -8.61
CA VAL A 144 35.03 22.02 -9.21
C VAL A 144 35.58 20.85 -8.38
N VAL A 145 35.59 21.01 -7.06
CA VAL A 145 36.00 19.95 -6.13
C VAL A 145 35.06 18.74 -6.22
N TYR A 146 33.74 18.97 -6.30
CA TYR A 146 32.77 17.90 -6.51
C TYR A 146 32.99 17.16 -7.83
N ALA A 147 33.24 17.87 -8.95
CA ALA A 147 33.54 17.25 -10.24
C ALA A 147 34.82 16.39 -10.18
N PHE A 148 35.87 16.88 -9.50
CA PHE A 148 37.11 16.12 -9.31
C PHE A 148 36.87 14.80 -8.56
N TYR A 149 36.18 14.85 -7.41
CA TYR A 149 35.90 13.63 -6.63
C TYR A 149 34.85 12.72 -7.30
N SER A 150 33.94 13.25 -8.12
CA SER A 150 33.00 12.47 -8.92
C SER A 150 33.72 11.63 -9.97
N VAL A 151 34.67 12.23 -10.70
CA VAL A 151 35.54 11.50 -11.63
C VAL A 151 36.40 10.48 -10.87
N ALA A 152 36.94 10.85 -9.70
CA ALA A 152 37.74 9.94 -8.87
C ALA A 152 36.94 8.72 -8.42
N PHE A 153 35.71 8.92 -7.94
CA PHE A 153 34.83 7.83 -7.50
C PHE A 153 34.42 6.93 -8.68
N ARG A 154 34.07 7.49 -9.84
CA ARG A 154 33.73 6.73 -11.06
C ARG A 154 34.90 5.88 -11.56
N VAL A 155 36.11 6.44 -11.56
CA VAL A 155 37.35 5.73 -11.93
C VAL A 155 37.63 4.59 -10.95
N PHE A 156 37.51 4.84 -9.64
CA PHE A 156 37.69 3.84 -8.59
C PHE A 156 36.66 2.70 -8.71
N PHE A 157 35.38 3.04 -8.85
CA PHE A 157 34.28 2.08 -8.97
C PHE A 157 34.45 1.15 -10.18
N GLN A 158 34.85 1.70 -11.34
CA GLN A 158 35.09 0.92 -12.55
C GLN A 158 36.30 -0.01 -12.41
N LEU A 159 37.39 0.43 -11.76
CA LEU A 159 38.56 -0.42 -11.51
C LEU A 159 38.21 -1.57 -10.56
N LYS A 160 37.47 -1.30 -9.48
CA LYS A 160 37.01 -2.33 -8.56
C LYS A 160 36.04 -3.30 -9.23
N LYS A 161 35.08 -2.82 -10.03
CA LYS A 161 34.16 -3.68 -10.81
C LYS A 161 34.91 -4.58 -11.82
N SER A 162 35.97 -4.08 -12.45
CA SER A 162 36.84 -4.87 -13.32
C SER A 162 37.58 -5.97 -12.55
N LEU A 163 38.13 -5.64 -11.36
CA LEU A 163 38.80 -6.60 -10.48
C LEU A 163 37.83 -7.67 -9.93
N THR A 164 36.59 -7.29 -9.59
CA THR A 164 35.57 -8.23 -9.12
C THR A 164 35.01 -9.09 -10.26
N LYS A 165 34.86 -8.55 -11.48
CA LYS A 165 34.55 -9.34 -12.69
C LYS A 165 35.63 -10.41 -12.93
N LEU A 166 36.92 -10.03 -12.86
CA LEU A 166 38.05 -10.96 -12.99
C LEU A 166 38.05 -12.07 -11.93
N LYS A 167 37.72 -11.75 -10.68
CA LYS A 167 37.57 -12.74 -9.59
C LYS A 167 36.36 -13.67 -9.77
N LYS A 168 35.25 -13.18 -10.32
CA LYS A 168 34.05 -14.00 -10.59
C LYS A 168 34.22 -14.92 -11.80
N THR A 169 35.01 -14.56 -12.81
CA THR A 169 35.31 -15.44 -13.96
C THR A 169 36.08 -16.71 -13.61
N LEU A 170 36.63 -16.84 -12.39
CA LEU A 170 37.28 -18.06 -11.91
C LEU A 170 36.29 -19.06 -11.27
N ASN A 171 35.05 -18.66 -10.96
CA ASN A 171 34.02 -19.52 -10.37
C ASN A 171 32.71 -19.42 -11.18
N TYR A 172 32.51 -20.39 -12.08
CA TYR A 172 31.33 -20.75 -12.90
C TYR A 172 30.13 -19.77 -13.05
N GLU A 173 29.85 -19.44 -14.32
CA GLU A 173 28.60 -18.99 -15.00
C GLU A 173 27.91 -17.71 -14.47
N THR A 174 27.76 -16.63 -15.25
CA THR A 174 26.86 -16.52 -16.41
C THR A 174 27.31 -15.35 -17.28
N GLU A 175 27.49 -15.56 -18.59
CA GLU A 175 27.82 -14.52 -19.56
C GLU A 175 26.56 -13.75 -19.95
N VAL A 176 26.51 -12.46 -19.61
CA VAL A 176 25.79 -11.48 -20.43
C VAL A 176 26.85 -10.76 -21.25
N ILE A 177 26.86 -11.05 -22.54
CA ILE A 177 27.69 -10.40 -23.55
C ILE A 177 27.32 -8.91 -23.56
N GLU A 178 28.12 -8.06 -22.89
CA GLU A 178 28.08 -6.61 -23.12
C GLU A 178 28.77 -6.34 -24.47
N GLU A 179 28.01 -5.82 -25.42
CA GLU A 179 28.40 -5.54 -26.80
C GLU A 179 29.75 -4.80 -26.91
N ASN A 180 30.57 -5.28 -27.84
CA ASN A 180 31.82 -4.66 -28.27
C ASN A 180 31.55 -3.27 -28.85
N GLY A 181 31.66 -2.24 -28.02
CA GLY A 181 31.43 -0.84 -28.40
C GLY A 181 31.19 0.13 -27.23
N SER A 182 31.08 -0.36 -25.99
CA SER A 182 30.82 0.49 -24.84
C SER A 182 32.02 1.40 -24.49
N LEU A 183 31.74 2.69 -24.26
CA LEU A 183 32.65 3.65 -23.66
C LEU A 183 32.92 3.25 -22.20
N CYS A 184 34.15 3.45 -21.73
CA CYS A 184 34.50 3.22 -20.34
C CYS A 184 33.70 4.17 -19.44
N LYS A 185 32.83 3.62 -18.58
CA LYS A 185 31.98 4.39 -17.65
C LYS A 185 32.77 5.27 -16.65
N GLY A 186 34.09 5.09 -16.54
CA GLY A 186 34.97 5.91 -15.69
C GLY A 186 35.66 7.07 -16.43
N CYS A 187 36.35 6.81 -17.54
CA CYS A 187 37.13 7.83 -18.26
C CYS A 187 36.51 8.29 -19.59
N ASN A 188 35.32 7.77 -19.93
CA ASN A 188 34.58 8.02 -21.17
C ASN A 188 35.37 7.79 -22.48
N GLN A 189 36.46 7.02 -22.41
CA GLN A 189 37.24 6.57 -23.56
C GLN A 189 36.80 5.17 -23.97
N VAL A 190 37.02 4.79 -25.24
CA VAL A 190 36.76 3.42 -25.72
C VAL A 190 37.46 2.40 -24.79
N THR A 191 36.79 1.30 -24.43
CA THR A 191 37.28 0.26 -23.49
C THR A 191 38.72 -0.21 -23.76
N ASN A 192 39.16 -0.22 -25.02
CA ASN A 192 40.53 -0.56 -25.43
C ASN A 192 41.59 0.53 -25.16
N LYS A 193 41.21 1.74 -24.71
CA LYS A 193 42.09 2.88 -24.38
C LYS A 193 41.69 3.54 -23.04
N CYS A 194 41.30 2.75 -22.03
CA CYS A 194 40.99 3.32 -20.70
C CYS A 194 42.25 3.85 -20.01
N LYS A 195 42.22 5.14 -19.63
CA LYS A 195 43.27 5.84 -18.85
C LYS A 195 43.00 5.82 -17.34
N CYS A 196 42.17 4.90 -16.88
CA CYS A 196 41.64 4.91 -15.52
C CYS A 196 42.74 4.70 -14.46
N GLN A 197 43.80 3.93 -14.79
CA GLN A 197 44.97 3.76 -13.93
C GLN A 197 45.84 5.02 -13.86
N GLU A 198 46.07 5.70 -14.99
CA GLU A 198 46.82 6.97 -15.02
C GLU A 198 46.08 8.05 -14.21
N LEU A 199 44.76 8.13 -14.37
CA LEU A 199 43.92 9.06 -13.61
C LEU A 199 43.99 8.78 -12.12
N LEU A 200 43.93 7.52 -11.68
CA LEU A 200 44.05 7.15 -10.26
C LEU A 200 45.41 7.55 -9.68
N VAL A 201 46.52 7.36 -10.41
CA VAL A 201 47.86 7.83 -9.98
C VAL A 201 47.88 9.35 -9.85
N THR A 202 47.27 10.09 -10.80
CA THR A 202 47.20 11.55 -10.69
C THR A 202 46.34 12.03 -9.52
N ILE A 203 45.24 11.32 -9.22
CA ILE A 203 44.36 11.60 -8.09
C ILE A 203 45.08 11.35 -6.76
N ASN A 204 45.75 10.19 -6.63
CA ASN A 204 46.50 9.85 -5.41
C ASN A 204 47.61 10.87 -5.16
N ARG A 205 48.34 11.29 -6.19
CA ARG A 205 49.36 12.35 -6.06
C ARG A 205 48.77 13.70 -5.66
N VAL A 206 47.57 14.04 -6.10
CA VAL A 206 46.87 15.27 -5.68
C VAL A 206 46.41 15.17 -4.24
N ASN A 207 45.85 14.03 -3.84
CA ASN A 207 45.37 13.79 -2.47
C ASN A 207 46.53 13.74 -1.46
N GLU A 208 47.66 13.11 -1.82
CA GLU A 208 48.89 13.09 -1.02
C GLU A 208 49.40 14.51 -0.75
N LYS A 209 49.41 15.37 -1.77
CA LYS A 209 49.80 16.78 -1.65
C LYS A 209 48.83 17.60 -0.80
N LEU A 210 47.53 17.37 -0.93
CA LEU A 210 46.52 18.04 -0.10
C LEU A 210 46.56 17.57 1.37
N LEU A 211 46.97 16.31 1.61
CA LEU A 211 47.19 15.76 2.93
C LEU A 211 48.44 16.37 3.60
N GLN A 212 49.56 16.47 2.85
CA GLN A 212 50.80 17.12 3.33
C GLN A 212 50.58 18.59 3.74
N LEU A 213 49.60 19.26 3.14
CA LEU A 213 49.22 20.64 3.46
C LEU A 213 48.10 20.75 4.52
N GLU A 214 47.59 19.63 5.05
CA GLU A 214 46.43 19.55 5.96
C GLU A 214 45.17 20.29 5.44
N LEU A 215 45.04 20.42 4.11
CA LEU A 215 43.94 21.15 3.46
C LEU A 215 42.79 20.22 3.04
N LEU A 216 43.05 18.91 2.98
CA LEU A 216 42.11 17.90 2.49
C LEU A 216 40.79 17.89 3.27
N ASP A 217 40.84 17.83 4.61
CA ASP A 217 39.64 17.71 5.45
C ASP A 217 38.68 18.90 5.30
N ARG A 218 39.22 20.12 5.25
CA ARG A 218 38.40 21.35 5.21
C ARG A 218 37.92 21.70 3.80
N LEU A 219 38.69 21.39 2.77
CA LEU A 219 38.34 21.72 1.38
C LEU A 219 37.50 20.64 0.71
N ALA A 220 37.80 19.36 0.97
CA ALA A 220 37.15 18.24 0.30
C ALA A 220 36.05 17.58 1.14
N GLY A 221 36.09 17.68 2.47
CA GLY A 221 35.21 16.91 3.37
C GLY A 221 33.71 17.04 3.08
N GLN A 222 33.22 18.26 2.85
CA GLN A 222 31.79 18.51 2.53
C GLN A 222 31.41 17.96 1.14
N CYS A 223 32.28 18.12 0.14
CA CYS A 223 32.05 17.63 -1.21
C CYS A 223 32.08 16.09 -1.26
N MET A 224 33.04 15.46 -0.56
CA MET A 224 33.13 14.01 -0.45
C MET A 224 31.91 13.43 0.27
N THR A 225 31.49 14.04 1.38
CA THR A 225 30.31 13.56 2.13
C THR A 225 29.04 13.64 1.28
N SER A 226 28.81 14.76 0.59
CA SER A 226 27.64 14.93 -0.29
C SER A 226 27.64 13.98 -1.49
N LEU A 227 28.81 13.72 -2.08
CA LEU A 227 28.97 12.75 -3.16
C LEU A 227 28.69 11.31 -2.69
N VAL A 228 29.25 10.91 -1.54
CA VAL A 228 29.00 9.59 -0.96
C VAL A 228 27.53 9.43 -0.64
N GLN A 229 26.90 10.45 -0.04
CA GLN A 229 25.46 10.42 0.25
C GLN A 229 24.59 10.28 -1.00
N LEU A 230 24.96 10.92 -2.12
CA LEU A 230 24.23 10.80 -3.37
C LEU A 230 24.36 9.39 -3.95
N HIS A 231 25.57 8.85 -4.04
CA HIS A 231 25.79 7.50 -4.57
C HIS A 231 25.21 6.40 -3.69
N ILE A 232 25.17 6.58 -2.37
CA ILE A 232 24.42 5.67 -1.49
C ILE A 232 22.94 5.66 -1.88
N LYS A 233 22.33 6.83 -2.10
CA LYS A 233 20.91 6.93 -2.51
C LYS A 233 20.65 6.28 -3.86
N GLU A 234 21.52 6.48 -4.83
CA GLU A 234 21.41 5.85 -6.15
C GLU A 234 21.57 4.34 -6.07
N HIS A 235 22.57 3.85 -5.35
CA HIS A 235 22.81 2.43 -5.20
C HIS A 235 21.62 1.75 -4.51
N ILE A 236 21.07 2.35 -3.45
CA ILE A 236 19.87 1.86 -2.77
C ILE A 236 18.68 1.80 -3.74
N LYS A 237 18.49 2.81 -4.60
CA LYS A 237 17.41 2.79 -5.60
C LYS A 237 17.60 1.65 -6.60
N ASP A 238 18.81 1.45 -7.11
CA ASP A 238 19.10 0.40 -8.09
C ASP A 238 18.97 -1.02 -7.50
N THR A 239 19.34 -1.21 -6.23
CA THR A 239 19.29 -2.53 -5.59
C THR A 239 17.93 -2.88 -5.00
N CYS A 240 17.22 -1.89 -4.45
CA CYS A 240 16.02 -2.12 -3.64
C CYS A 240 14.70 -1.88 -4.39
N TYR A 241 14.72 -1.34 -5.61
CA TYR A 241 13.49 -1.07 -6.35
C TYR A 241 12.88 -2.34 -6.93
N GLY A 242 11.68 -2.71 -6.46
CA GLY A 242 10.88 -3.81 -7.00
C GLY A 242 11.35 -5.24 -6.68
N ILE A 243 12.34 -5.43 -5.79
CA ILE A 243 12.81 -6.76 -5.37
C ILE A 243 12.63 -6.89 -3.86
N PHE A 244 11.59 -7.60 -3.43
CA PHE A 244 11.22 -7.72 -2.00
C PHE A 244 11.50 -9.10 -1.39
N ASP A 245 11.82 -10.10 -2.21
CA ASP A 245 11.95 -11.51 -1.81
C ASP A 245 13.24 -11.83 -1.04
N ARG A 246 14.15 -10.86 -0.88
CA ARG A 246 15.48 -11.05 -0.28
C ARG A 246 15.82 -9.90 0.66
N SER A 247 16.55 -10.22 1.73
CA SER A 247 17.15 -9.20 2.60
C SER A 247 18.32 -8.53 1.88
N HIS A 248 18.28 -7.19 1.82
CA HIS A 248 19.29 -6.38 1.12
C HIS A 248 20.24 -5.68 2.09
N ILE A 249 19.89 -5.59 3.38
CA ILE A 249 20.69 -4.88 4.40
C ILE A 249 22.14 -5.36 4.45
N GLN A 250 22.38 -6.68 4.47
CA GLN A 250 23.74 -7.23 4.52
C GLN A 250 24.54 -6.93 3.24
N SER A 251 23.88 -6.92 2.08
CA SER A 251 24.51 -6.58 0.80
C SER A 251 24.90 -5.09 0.75
N LEU A 252 24.08 -4.21 1.32
CA LEU A 252 24.36 -2.79 1.40
C LEU A 252 25.51 -2.49 2.36
N PHE A 253 25.62 -3.21 3.48
CA PHE A 253 26.75 -3.04 4.39
C PHE A 253 28.06 -3.57 3.84
N THR A 254 28.04 -4.76 3.22
CA THR A 254 29.23 -5.28 2.53
C THR A 254 29.65 -4.34 1.41
N TRP A 255 28.71 -3.77 0.65
CA TRP A 255 29.02 -2.75 -0.35
C TRP A 255 29.54 -1.44 0.26
N LEU A 256 28.99 -0.96 1.38
CA LEU A 256 29.47 0.24 2.05
C LEU A 256 30.93 0.06 2.51
N GLU A 257 31.23 -1.08 3.13
CA GLU A 257 32.58 -1.41 3.59
C GLU A 257 33.54 -1.61 2.41
N ASP A 258 33.13 -2.41 1.43
CA ASP A 258 33.96 -2.69 0.28
C ASP A 258 34.15 -1.44 -0.56
N VAL A 259 33.13 -0.71 -0.98
CA VAL A 259 33.30 0.35 -1.99
C VAL A 259 33.62 1.69 -1.33
N ILE A 260 32.80 2.15 -0.39
CA ILE A 260 32.91 3.52 0.13
C ILE A 260 34.02 3.64 1.17
N ILE A 261 34.10 2.70 2.12
CA ILE A 261 35.13 2.78 3.16
C ILE A 261 36.53 2.52 2.58
N THR A 262 36.69 1.59 1.63
CA THR A 262 38.01 1.44 0.97
C THR A 262 38.36 2.65 0.11
N TRP A 263 37.39 3.27 -0.59
CA TRP A 263 37.66 4.50 -1.33
C TRP A 263 38.08 5.66 -0.44
N LEU A 264 37.38 5.86 0.69
CA LEU A 264 37.77 6.86 1.68
C LEU A 264 39.16 6.56 2.26
N ARG A 265 39.45 5.28 2.54
CA ARG A 265 40.77 4.83 3.00
C ARG A 265 41.88 5.14 1.99
N ASP A 266 41.62 4.91 0.70
CA ASP A 266 42.56 5.19 -0.39
C ASP A 266 42.79 6.71 -0.58
N ILE A 267 41.77 7.55 -0.36
CA ILE A 267 41.91 9.01 -0.41
C ILE A 267 42.77 9.53 0.74
N PHE A 268 42.53 9.03 1.95
CA PHE A 268 43.27 9.42 3.15
C PHE A 268 44.61 8.66 3.34
N HIS A 269 44.98 7.78 2.39
CA HIS A 269 46.22 6.97 2.40
C HIS A 269 46.43 6.19 3.72
N VAL A 270 45.38 5.57 4.25
CA VAL A 270 45.50 4.71 5.45
C VAL A 270 45.76 3.27 4.99
N ASP A 271 47.00 2.79 5.09
CA ASP A 271 47.37 1.44 4.65
C ASP A 271 46.69 0.34 5.49
N PRO A 272 46.26 -0.79 4.89
CA PRO A 272 45.57 -1.87 5.60
C PRO A 272 46.49 -2.82 6.39
N LEU A 273 47.82 -2.64 6.39
CA LEU A 273 48.77 -3.64 6.90
C LEU A 273 49.23 -3.47 8.35
N ASP A 274 48.82 -2.42 9.07
CA ASP A 274 49.21 -2.22 10.48
C ASP A 274 48.08 -2.52 11.48
N GLU A 275 47.46 -3.70 11.37
CA GLU A 275 46.73 -4.31 12.50
C GLU A 275 47.64 -5.14 13.42
N SER A 276 48.93 -5.25 13.11
CA SER A 276 49.90 -5.90 13.99
C SER A 276 51.21 -5.12 14.07
N VAL A 277 51.32 -4.22 15.05
CA VAL A 277 52.46 -4.07 15.96
C VAL A 277 52.23 -2.80 16.80
N GLU A 278 52.05 -3.01 18.10
CA GLU A 278 52.23 -1.99 19.12
C GLU A 278 53.65 -1.39 18.99
N LYS A 279 53.78 -0.21 18.36
CA LYS A 279 54.76 0.87 18.61
C LYS A 279 54.92 1.79 17.39
N MET A 280 54.10 2.85 17.31
CA MET A 280 54.56 4.18 16.91
C MET A 280 53.48 5.20 17.32
N GLU A 281 53.83 6.11 18.22
CA GLU A 281 52.93 7.16 18.67
C GLU A 281 52.83 8.28 17.63
N CYS A 282 51.61 8.81 17.49
CA CYS A 282 51.30 10.20 17.12
C CYS A 282 51.19 10.58 15.62
N ALA A 283 50.17 10.06 14.91
CA ALA A 283 49.38 10.78 13.87
C ALA A 283 48.23 9.89 13.33
N ASP A 284 48.50 8.60 13.12
CA ASP A 284 47.61 7.66 12.41
C ASP A 284 46.35 7.22 13.19
N THR A 285 46.33 7.42 14.51
CA THR A 285 45.18 7.07 15.35
C THR A 285 44.02 8.07 15.23
N LYS A 286 44.30 9.34 14.90
CA LYS A 286 43.27 10.37 14.73
C LYS A 286 42.51 10.22 13.42
N THR A 287 43.21 9.89 12.34
CA THR A 287 42.62 9.64 11.02
C THR A 287 41.82 8.33 11.00
N ALA A 288 42.35 7.26 11.60
CA ALA A 288 41.63 5.99 11.75
C ALA A 288 40.35 6.12 12.60
N SER A 289 40.41 6.86 13.72
CA SER A 289 39.22 7.11 14.56
C SER A 289 38.20 8.05 13.87
N ALA A 290 38.65 9.01 13.06
CA ALA A 290 37.77 9.84 12.24
C ALA A 290 37.05 9.02 11.15
N ILE A 291 37.75 8.09 10.49
CA ILE A 291 37.16 7.16 9.51
C ILE A 291 36.14 6.24 10.19
N GLN A 292 36.43 5.74 11.39
CA GLN A 292 35.47 4.94 12.15
C GLN A 292 34.23 5.76 12.55
N GLY A 293 34.40 7.02 12.95
CA GLY A 293 33.29 7.94 13.22
C GLY A 293 32.45 8.23 11.96
N LEU A 294 33.09 8.38 10.80
CA LEU A 294 32.41 8.53 9.51
C LEU A 294 31.69 7.25 9.10
N LYS A 295 32.28 6.07 9.33
CA LYS A 295 31.65 4.77 9.08
C LYS A 295 30.33 4.66 9.84
N VAL A 296 30.30 4.98 11.13
CA VAL A 296 29.07 4.94 11.94
C VAL A 296 28.02 5.91 11.40
N LYS A 297 28.40 7.13 11.02
CA LYS A 297 27.48 8.13 10.43
C LYS A 297 26.93 7.66 9.08
N LEU A 298 27.76 7.05 8.24
CA LEU A 298 27.35 6.52 6.93
C LEU A 298 26.44 5.31 7.09
N THR A 299 26.72 4.42 8.04
CA THR A 299 25.84 3.29 8.37
C THR A 299 24.46 3.78 8.81
N PHE A 300 24.39 4.81 9.67
CA PHE A 300 23.11 5.41 10.04
C PHE A 300 22.39 6.04 8.84
N PHE A 301 23.13 6.73 7.96
CA PHE A 301 22.58 7.30 6.73
C PHE A 301 22.06 6.23 5.77
N VAL A 302 22.71 5.07 5.67
CA VAL A 302 22.21 3.93 4.89
C VAL A 302 20.90 3.44 5.47
N TYR A 303 20.82 3.21 6.79
CA TYR A 303 19.57 2.82 7.45
C TYR A 303 18.43 3.82 7.19
N GLU A 304 18.71 5.13 7.27
CA GLU A 304 17.70 6.18 7.06
C GLU A 304 17.17 6.18 5.63
N ASN A 305 18.05 6.18 4.63
CA ASN A 305 17.64 6.24 3.23
C ASN A 305 17.03 4.92 2.74
N PHE A 306 17.51 3.79 3.26
CA PHE A 306 16.93 2.49 2.98
C PHE A 306 15.52 2.40 3.54
N ALA A 307 15.30 2.80 4.80
CA ALA A 307 13.98 2.85 5.39
C ALA A 307 13.04 3.77 4.59
N LEU A 308 13.49 4.98 4.21
CA LEU A 308 12.69 5.89 3.37
C LEU A 308 12.32 5.26 2.01
N SER A 309 13.26 4.59 1.35
CA SER A 309 13.01 3.91 0.07
C SER A 309 11.99 2.77 0.19
N ILE A 310 12.05 1.99 1.28
CA ILE A 310 11.04 0.96 1.57
C ILE A 310 9.68 1.61 1.86
N ILE A 311 9.65 2.71 2.62
CA ILE A 311 8.40 3.41 2.97
C ILE A 311 7.69 3.95 1.73
N GLU A 312 8.43 4.45 0.73
CA GLU A 312 7.86 4.88 -0.55
C GLU A 312 7.24 3.71 -1.34
N GLN A 313 7.83 2.52 -1.24
CA GLN A 313 7.39 1.30 -1.93
C GLN A 313 6.46 0.40 -1.09
N PHE A 314 6.14 0.80 0.14
CA PHE A 314 5.47 -0.06 1.12
C PHE A 314 4.10 -0.55 0.65
N PHE A 315 3.42 0.20 -0.21
CA PHE A 315 2.17 -0.23 -0.82
C PHE A 315 2.34 -1.49 -1.70
N SER A 316 3.41 -1.55 -2.49
CA SER A 316 3.69 -2.72 -3.33
C SER A 316 4.14 -3.91 -2.47
N ILE A 317 4.93 -3.65 -1.41
CA ILE A 317 5.28 -4.64 -0.39
C ILE A 317 4.03 -5.25 0.27
N ILE A 318 2.99 -4.45 0.54
CA ILE A 318 1.73 -4.96 1.09
C ILE A 318 1.03 -5.91 0.11
N ILE A 319 1.03 -5.61 -1.19
CA ILE A 319 0.36 -6.43 -2.21
C ILE A 319 1.09 -7.76 -2.41
N ASP A 320 2.43 -7.74 -2.40
CA ASP A 320 3.27 -8.92 -2.63
C ASP A 320 3.46 -9.78 -1.36
N PHE A 321 2.73 -9.49 -0.28
CA PHE A 321 2.75 -10.32 0.94
C PHE A 321 2.06 -11.67 0.65
N PRO A 322 2.66 -12.84 0.99
CA PRO A 322 3.72 -13.06 1.98
C PRO A 322 5.17 -13.13 1.45
N ASP A 323 5.40 -13.06 0.14
CA ASP A 323 6.76 -13.20 -0.43
C ASP A 323 7.67 -12.03 -0.02
N SER A 324 7.07 -10.87 0.29
CA SER A 324 7.75 -9.64 0.71
C SER A 324 8.18 -9.59 2.19
N VAL A 325 8.02 -10.66 2.98
CA VAL A 325 8.40 -10.74 4.41
C VAL A 325 9.84 -10.28 4.70
N PRO A 326 10.87 -10.68 3.92
CA PRO A 326 12.25 -10.26 4.18
C PRO A 326 12.45 -8.73 4.14
N ALA A 327 11.72 -8.02 3.27
CA ALA A 327 11.75 -6.57 3.21
C ALA A 327 11.13 -5.91 4.46
N ILE A 328 10.12 -6.55 5.06
CA ILE A 328 9.48 -6.08 6.30
C ILE A 328 10.41 -6.33 7.50
N ASP A 329 11.09 -7.47 7.56
CA ASP A 329 12.10 -7.76 8.58
C ASP A 329 13.26 -6.75 8.54
N ASP A 330 13.72 -6.43 7.33
CA ASP A 330 14.73 -5.40 7.11
C ASP A 330 14.24 -4.02 7.61
N LEU A 331 12.98 -3.65 7.34
CA LEU A 331 12.39 -2.42 7.85
C LEU A 331 12.29 -2.41 9.39
N LYS A 332 11.96 -3.55 10.00
CA LYS A 332 11.88 -3.72 11.45
C LYS A 332 13.23 -3.45 12.11
N ILE A 333 14.32 -3.98 11.55
CA ILE A 333 15.69 -3.70 12.01
C ILE A 333 15.99 -2.19 11.92
N CYS A 334 15.57 -1.53 10.83
CA CYS A 334 15.75 -0.10 10.68
C CYS A 334 14.95 0.71 11.71
N MET A 335 13.74 0.28 12.05
CA MET A 335 12.87 0.93 13.03
C MET A 335 13.40 0.86 14.46
N GLU A 336 14.14 -0.19 14.82
CA GLU A 336 14.82 -0.26 16.12
C GLU A 336 15.94 0.79 16.24
N LYS A 337 16.54 1.18 15.12
CA LYS A 337 17.65 2.14 15.08
C LYS A 337 17.20 3.57 14.81
N ILE A 338 16.07 3.77 14.12
CA ILE A 338 15.58 5.09 13.69
C ILE A 338 14.09 5.25 13.99
N ASN A 339 13.72 6.37 14.62
CA ASN A 339 12.33 6.71 14.89
C ASN A 339 11.63 7.36 13.67
N LEU A 340 11.28 6.56 12.67
CA LEU A 340 10.58 7.02 11.44
C LEU A 340 9.06 6.75 11.47
N ARG A 341 8.49 6.36 12.61
CA ARG A 341 7.07 5.95 12.74
C ARG A 341 6.09 6.98 12.17
N SER A 342 6.29 8.27 12.44
CA SER A 342 5.41 9.33 11.94
C SER A 342 5.44 9.47 10.41
N GLN A 343 6.60 9.27 9.80
CA GLN A 343 6.75 9.32 8.34
C GLN A 343 6.12 8.10 7.67
N ILE A 344 6.27 6.90 8.25
CA ILE A 344 5.59 5.68 7.78
C ILE A 344 4.08 5.92 7.73
N ILE A 345 3.49 6.36 8.85
CA ILE A 345 2.04 6.58 8.94
C ILE A 345 1.58 7.61 7.90
N LYS A 346 2.28 8.75 7.76
CA LYS A 346 1.92 9.79 6.78
C LYS A 346 2.02 9.27 5.34
N SER A 347 3.15 8.68 4.96
CA SER A 347 3.39 8.17 3.61
C SER A 347 2.38 7.09 3.24
N LEU A 348 2.19 6.12 4.14
CA LEU A 348 1.31 4.99 3.92
C LEU A 348 -0.16 5.43 3.85
N LYS A 349 -0.60 6.34 4.73
CA LYS A 349 -1.94 6.94 4.65
C LYS A 349 -2.17 7.64 3.31
N THR A 350 -1.24 8.48 2.86
CA THR A 350 -1.34 9.16 1.56
C THR A 350 -1.34 8.17 0.39
N SER A 351 -0.55 7.11 0.47
CA SER A 351 -0.49 6.07 -0.58
C SER A 351 -1.80 5.28 -0.68
N LEU A 352 -2.38 4.86 0.46
CA LEU A 352 -3.67 4.17 0.50
C LEU A 352 -4.83 5.05 0.02
N GLU A 353 -4.86 6.32 0.43
CA GLU A 353 -5.86 7.29 -0.02
C GLU A 353 -5.80 7.52 -1.53
N ALA A 354 -4.59 7.60 -2.09
CA ALA A 354 -4.41 7.81 -3.53
C ALA A 354 -4.73 6.57 -4.39
N ARG A 355 -4.45 5.36 -3.90
CA ARG A 355 -4.49 4.13 -4.71
C ARG A 355 -5.67 3.19 -4.46
N ILE A 356 -6.21 3.14 -3.24
CA ILE A 356 -7.29 2.20 -2.87
C ILE A 356 -8.62 2.93 -2.64
N LEU A 357 -8.59 4.14 -2.06
CA LEU A 357 -9.79 4.83 -1.58
C LEU A 357 -10.48 5.70 -2.65
N HIS A 358 -10.54 5.23 -3.90
CA HIS A 358 -11.24 5.92 -4.97
C HIS A 358 -12.46 5.11 -5.49
N PRO A 359 -13.54 5.78 -5.94
CA PRO A 359 -14.78 5.11 -6.37
C PRO A 359 -14.62 4.10 -7.50
N GLY A 360 -13.55 4.18 -8.29
CA GLY A 360 -13.25 3.24 -9.37
C GLY A 360 -12.76 1.86 -8.94
N VAL A 361 -12.38 1.64 -7.66
CA VAL A 361 -11.96 0.32 -7.17
C VAL A 361 -13.18 -0.50 -6.72
N ASN A 362 -13.20 -1.78 -7.08
CA ASN A 362 -14.20 -2.73 -6.58
C ASN A 362 -14.05 -2.92 -5.06
N THR A 363 -15.17 -3.04 -4.36
CA THR A 363 -15.23 -3.27 -2.91
C THR A 363 -14.43 -4.51 -2.50
N MET A 364 -14.43 -5.57 -3.32
CA MET A 364 -13.65 -6.79 -3.06
C MET A 364 -12.13 -6.52 -3.04
N ASP A 365 -11.62 -5.73 -3.99
CA ASP A 365 -10.19 -5.40 -4.08
C ASP A 365 -9.74 -4.49 -2.92
N ILE A 366 -10.65 -3.63 -2.44
CA ILE A 366 -10.39 -2.82 -1.24
C ILE A 366 -10.28 -3.72 -0.01
N LEU A 367 -11.13 -4.76 0.10
CA LEU A 367 -11.08 -5.72 1.19
C LEU A 367 -9.84 -6.61 1.13
N THR A 368 -9.44 -7.09 -0.04
CA THR A 368 -8.20 -7.87 -0.20
C THR A 368 -6.98 -7.03 0.20
N GLY A 369 -6.90 -5.78 -0.29
CA GLY A 369 -5.86 -4.83 0.10
C GLY A 369 -5.89 -4.49 1.59
N TYR A 370 -7.06 -4.41 2.21
CA TYR A 370 -7.21 -4.20 3.66
C TYR A 370 -6.68 -5.38 4.47
N VAL A 371 -6.99 -6.61 4.06
CA VAL A 371 -6.50 -7.84 4.72
C VAL A 371 -5.00 -7.99 4.56
N ALA A 372 -4.46 -7.76 3.36
CA ALA A 372 -3.03 -7.76 3.10
C ALA A 372 -2.32 -6.69 3.94
N ALA A 373 -2.87 -5.48 4.03
CA ALA A 373 -2.33 -4.40 4.86
C ALA A 373 -2.34 -4.77 6.35
N ILE A 374 -3.40 -5.43 6.84
CA ILE A 374 -3.45 -5.95 8.20
C ILE A 374 -2.30 -6.93 8.44
N LYS A 375 -2.12 -7.92 7.57
CA LYS A 375 -1.10 -8.97 7.73
C LYS A 375 0.31 -8.37 7.71
N ALA A 376 0.62 -7.52 6.74
CA ALA A 376 1.92 -6.89 6.59
C ALA A 376 2.24 -5.91 7.74
N ILE A 377 1.30 -5.05 8.14
CA ILE A 377 1.53 -4.06 9.22
C ILE A 377 1.60 -4.73 10.58
N ARG A 378 0.83 -5.80 10.82
CA ARG A 378 0.92 -6.60 12.05
C ARG A 378 2.27 -7.30 12.18
N TYR A 379 2.81 -7.77 11.06
CA TYR A 379 4.15 -8.35 11.04
C TYR A 379 5.23 -7.29 11.34
N LEU A 380 5.07 -6.08 10.81
CA LEU A 380 5.96 -4.95 11.08
C LEU A 380 5.93 -4.49 12.55
N ASP A 381 4.74 -4.31 13.11
CA ASP A 381 4.55 -3.75 14.45
C ASP A 381 3.53 -4.54 15.28
N ASN A 382 4.03 -5.30 16.24
CA ASN A 382 3.23 -6.07 17.19
C ASN A 382 2.43 -5.18 18.17
N SER A 383 2.71 -3.87 18.22
CA SER A 383 1.98 -2.95 19.11
C SER A 383 0.54 -2.68 18.65
N GLY A 384 0.23 -2.90 17.37
CA GLY A 384 -1.09 -2.65 16.75
C GLY A 384 -1.43 -1.17 16.53
N VAL A 385 -0.54 -0.26 16.93
CA VAL A 385 -0.80 1.19 16.94
C VAL A 385 -0.75 1.80 15.54
N ILE A 386 0.27 1.44 14.74
CA ILE A 386 0.39 1.90 13.36
C ILE A 386 -0.82 1.45 12.55
N LEU A 387 -1.26 0.20 12.77
CA LEU A 387 -2.40 -0.39 12.10
C LEU A 387 -3.67 0.43 12.34
N GLU A 388 -3.98 0.82 13.57
CA GLU A 388 -5.20 1.55 13.88
C GLU A 388 -5.28 2.92 13.17
N ILE A 389 -4.17 3.67 13.19
CA ILE A 389 -4.11 5.02 12.58
C ILE A 389 -4.19 4.93 11.05
N VAL A 390 -3.49 3.97 10.46
CA VAL A 390 -3.47 3.74 9.01
C VAL A 390 -4.82 3.24 8.51
N THR A 391 -5.46 2.33 9.25
CA THR A 391 -6.71 1.70 8.81
C THR A 391 -7.94 2.54 9.07
N GLY A 392 -7.89 3.54 9.96
CA GLY A 392 -8.97 4.50 10.22
C GLY A 392 -9.70 5.01 8.96
N PRO A 393 -9.00 5.61 7.97
CA PRO A 393 -9.64 6.10 6.74
C PRO A 393 -10.27 4.97 5.90
N ILE A 394 -9.65 3.78 5.85
CA ILE A 394 -10.23 2.62 5.14
C ILE A 394 -11.56 2.20 5.79
N LYS A 395 -11.59 2.12 7.13
CA LYS A 395 -12.80 1.75 7.87
C LYS A 395 -13.93 2.74 7.62
N GLU A 396 -13.65 4.04 7.63
CA GLU A 396 -14.64 5.08 7.35
C GLU A 396 -15.17 5.00 5.91
N TYR A 397 -14.29 4.70 4.95
CA TYR A 397 -14.66 4.53 3.55
C TYR A 397 -15.55 3.30 3.33
N LEU A 398 -15.18 2.14 3.89
CA LEU A 398 -15.95 0.90 3.79
C LEU A 398 -17.32 0.99 4.49
N ARG A 399 -17.44 1.77 5.58
CA ARG A 399 -18.74 2.06 6.22
C ARG A 399 -19.71 2.82 5.34
N LYS A 400 -19.21 3.66 4.41
CA LYS A 400 -20.06 4.47 3.51
C LYS A 400 -20.60 3.66 2.33
N ARG A 401 -19.99 2.50 2.02
CA ARG A 401 -20.39 1.63 0.91
C ARG A 401 -21.40 0.59 1.38
N ASN A 402 -22.59 0.58 0.76
CA ASN A 402 -23.71 -0.29 1.15
C ASN A 402 -23.48 -1.78 0.81
N ASP A 403 -22.66 -2.06 -0.20
CA ASP A 403 -22.37 -3.40 -0.72
C ASP A 403 -21.28 -4.14 0.07
N THR A 404 -20.62 -3.46 1.01
CA THR A 404 -19.43 -4.00 1.67
C THR A 404 -19.72 -5.20 2.55
N VAL A 405 -20.79 -5.20 3.33
CA VAL A 405 -21.13 -6.33 4.21
C VAL A 405 -21.38 -7.59 3.39
N ARG A 406 -22.14 -7.46 2.28
CA ARG A 406 -22.36 -8.55 1.34
C ARG A 406 -21.06 -9.06 0.74
N CYS A 407 -20.14 -8.18 0.35
CA CYS A 407 -18.82 -8.57 -0.16
C CYS A 407 -17.98 -9.31 0.89
N VAL A 408 -17.97 -8.86 2.15
CA VAL A 408 -17.26 -9.53 3.25
C VAL A 408 -17.82 -10.93 3.49
N VAL A 409 -19.15 -11.07 3.59
CA VAL A 409 -19.81 -12.37 3.77
C VAL A 409 -19.51 -13.30 2.59
N THR A 410 -19.58 -12.78 1.36
CA THR A 410 -19.24 -13.54 0.15
C THR A 410 -17.78 -14.01 0.22
N SER A 411 -16.85 -13.13 0.59
CA SER A 411 -15.43 -13.46 0.73
C SER A 411 -15.13 -14.47 1.86
N LEU A 412 -15.98 -14.59 2.88
CA LEU A 412 -15.83 -15.57 3.97
C LEU A 412 -16.42 -16.94 3.62
N THR A 413 -17.40 -16.97 2.70
CA THR A 413 -18.15 -18.19 2.35
C THR A 413 -17.69 -18.81 1.03
N GLU A 414 -17.14 -18.00 0.13
CA GLU A 414 -16.55 -18.44 -1.13
C GLU A 414 -15.04 -18.59 -0.98
N GLU A 415 -14.50 -19.63 -1.61
CA GLU A 415 -13.05 -19.79 -1.77
C GLU A 415 -12.60 -18.85 -2.88
N GLY A 416 -12.53 -17.56 -2.55
CA GLY A 416 -11.96 -16.51 -3.39
C GLY A 416 -10.45 -16.33 -3.13
N PRO A 417 -9.77 -15.46 -3.90
CA PRO A 417 -8.35 -15.11 -3.69
C PRO A 417 -8.09 -14.39 -2.36
N THR A 418 -9.14 -14.09 -1.59
CA THR A 418 -9.05 -13.47 -0.28
C THR A 418 -8.77 -14.53 0.78
N ASP A 419 -7.61 -14.45 1.43
CA ASP A 419 -7.20 -15.35 2.53
C ASP A 419 -8.13 -15.38 3.76
N LEU A 420 -9.26 -14.66 3.76
CA LEU A 420 -10.18 -14.58 4.88
C LEU A 420 -10.82 -15.93 5.24
N SER A 421 -11.08 -16.79 4.25
CA SER A 421 -11.57 -18.16 4.47
C SER A 421 -10.52 -19.03 5.17
N GLU A 422 -9.24 -18.85 4.84
CA GLU A 422 -8.13 -19.52 5.52
C GLU A 422 -7.93 -19.00 6.95
N GLU A 423 -8.05 -17.69 7.17
CA GLU A 423 -7.99 -17.10 8.52
C GLU A 423 -9.19 -17.50 9.39
N LEU A 424 -10.34 -17.79 8.78
CA LEU A 424 -11.48 -18.43 9.48
C LEU A 424 -11.11 -19.83 9.95
N ALA A 425 -10.47 -20.63 9.08
CA ALA A 425 -10.03 -21.99 9.42
C ALA A 425 -8.90 -22.00 10.48
N LYS A 426 -7.93 -21.09 10.39
CA LYS A 426 -6.82 -20.95 11.38
C LYS A 426 -7.32 -20.55 12.78
N GLY A 427 -8.53 -19.98 12.84
CA GLY A 427 -9.22 -19.63 14.08
C GLY A 427 -9.47 -20.75 15.07
N GLU A 428 -9.45 -22.00 14.61
CA GLU A 428 -9.64 -23.19 15.44
C GLU A 428 -8.61 -23.27 16.57
N ASN A 429 -7.36 -22.85 16.33
CA ASN A 429 -6.26 -22.97 17.28
C ASN A 429 -6.22 -21.89 18.37
N THR A 430 -7.07 -20.86 18.28
CA THR A 430 -7.08 -19.75 19.28
C THR A 430 -8.16 -19.93 20.35
N LYS A 431 -9.02 -20.96 20.26
CA LYS A 431 -10.07 -21.19 21.26
C LYS A 431 -9.58 -21.68 22.61
N ASP A 432 -8.44 -22.35 22.66
CA ASP A 432 -7.80 -22.66 23.95
C ASP A 432 -7.34 -21.39 24.70
N ALA A 433 -7.31 -20.23 24.04
CA ALA A 433 -6.98 -18.94 24.67
C ALA A 433 -8.20 -18.04 24.97
N VAL A 434 -9.39 -18.31 24.42
CA VAL A 434 -10.53 -17.35 24.50
C VAL A 434 -11.63 -17.78 25.47
N VAL A 435 -11.70 -19.05 25.88
CA VAL A 435 -12.67 -19.52 26.91
C VAL A 435 -12.21 -19.20 28.34
N SER A 436 -10.98 -18.71 28.55
CA SER A 436 -10.45 -18.32 29.88
C SER A 436 -10.50 -16.80 30.18
N LYS A 437 -11.34 -16.04 29.47
CA LYS A 437 -11.32 -14.55 29.50
C LYS A 437 -12.01 -13.85 30.67
N THR A 438 -11.99 -14.43 31.88
CA THR A 438 -12.22 -13.63 33.10
C THR A 438 -11.25 -13.91 34.24
N SER A 439 -10.23 -14.76 34.08
CA SER A 439 -9.28 -15.02 35.18
C SER A 439 -7.80 -15.07 34.81
N ASP A 440 -7.40 -14.92 33.54
CA ASP A 440 -6.01 -15.15 33.11
C ASP A 440 -5.25 -13.93 32.57
N ASP A 441 -5.79 -12.71 32.71
CA ASP A 441 -5.05 -11.46 32.42
C ASP A 441 -3.82 -11.28 33.34
N LEU A 442 -3.70 -12.09 34.40
CA LEU A 442 -2.56 -12.11 35.33
C LEU A 442 -1.47 -13.12 34.95
N ALA A 443 -1.70 -14.03 34.00
CA ALA A 443 -0.69 -15.01 33.60
C ALA A 443 0.34 -14.45 32.60
N ASP A 444 -0.02 -13.43 31.82
CA ASP A 444 0.79 -12.84 30.74
C ASP A 444 1.46 -11.50 31.12
N TRP A 445 1.67 -11.24 32.42
CA TRP A 445 2.28 -10.00 32.90
C TRP A 445 3.73 -9.81 32.42
N GLU A 446 4.46 -10.89 32.16
CA GLU A 446 5.85 -10.86 31.66
C GLU A 446 5.95 -10.36 30.21
N ASN A 447 4.89 -10.60 29.42
CA ASN A 447 4.80 -10.21 28.01
C ASN A 447 4.13 -8.84 27.82
N TRP A 448 3.62 -8.24 28.91
CA TRP A 448 2.94 -6.97 28.86
C TRP A 448 3.94 -5.82 28.66
N GLN A 449 3.84 -5.13 27.52
CA GLN A 449 4.60 -3.92 27.24
C GLN A 449 3.69 -2.70 27.25
N PRO A 450 4.12 -1.58 27.88
CA PRO A 450 3.38 -0.32 27.82
C PRO A 450 3.36 0.22 26.39
N ASP A 451 2.36 1.05 26.09
CA ASP A 451 2.22 1.64 24.76
C ASP A 451 3.42 2.55 24.44
N PRO A 452 3.94 2.51 23.21
CA PRO A 452 5.11 3.31 22.83
C PRO A 452 4.85 4.81 22.94
N PHE A 453 5.86 5.55 23.43
CA PHE A 453 5.82 7.00 23.63
C PHE A 453 5.67 7.78 22.31
N GLY A 454 4.87 8.85 22.30
CA GLY A 454 4.76 9.81 21.17
C GLY A 454 3.36 9.96 20.52
N LEU A 455 2.30 9.42 21.12
CA LEU A 455 0.92 9.47 20.59
C LEU A 455 -0.08 10.11 21.56
N GLU A 456 0.35 11.15 22.28
CA GLU A 456 -0.43 11.83 23.31
C GLU A 456 -1.65 12.64 22.79
N ASN A 457 -1.98 12.60 21.49
CA ASN A 457 -2.99 13.48 20.89
C ASN A 457 -4.22 12.78 20.27
N SER A 458 -4.40 11.47 20.39
CA SER A 458 -5.74 10.89 20.18
C SER A 458 -6.44 10.79 21.53
N SER A 459 -7.45 11.62 21.75
CA SER A 459 -8.25 11.71 22.97
C SER A 459 -9.14 10.49 23.24
N GLN A 460 -8.64 9.27 23.02
CA GLN A 460 -9.33 8.01 23.24
C GLN A 460 -8.38 6.93 23.78
N PRO A 461 -8.34 6.68 25.10
CA PRO A 461 -8.08 5.34 25.63
C PRO A 461 -9.45 4.66 25.86
N PRO A 462 -9.73 3.42 25.39
CA PRO A 462 -8.91 2.20 25.54
C PRO A 462 -8.94 1.27 24.30
N ILE A 463 -8.94 1.81 23.08
CA ILE A 463 -9.21 1.00 21.86
C ILE A 463 -7.99 0.15 21.43
N VAL A 464 -6.77 0.65 21.69
CA VAL A 464 -5.51 0.00 21.27
C VAL A 464 -5.32 -1.40 21.88
N LYS A 465 -5.78 -1.65 23.12
CA LYS A 465 -5.67 -2.98 23.77
C LYS A 465 -6.54 -4.04 23.08
N MET A 466 -7.71 -3.68 22.54
CA MET A 466 -8.54 -4.63 21.78
C MET A 466 -7.86 -5.05 20.48
N VAL A 467 -7.19 -4.11 19.79
CA VAL A 467 -6.55 -4.37 18.48
C VAL A 467 -5.37 -5.34 18.58
N ARG A 468 -4.63 -5.36 19.69
CA ARG A 468 -3.49 -6.28 19.91
C ARG A 468 -3.86 -7.76 19.90
N SER A 469 -5.08 -8.09 20.34
CA SER A 469 -5.57 -9.48 20.41
C SER A 469 -6.70 -9.77 19.41
N ALA A 470 -7.09 -8.78 18.60
CA ALA A 470 -8.17 -8.92 17.63
C ALA A 470 -7.70 -9.73 16.42
N ASP A 471 -8.39 -10.82 16.15
CA ASP A 471 -8.23 -11.58 14.91
C ASP A 471 -8.55 -10.70 13.69
N ILE A 472 -8.02 -11.05 12.51
CA ILE A 472 -8.28 -10.36 11.25
C ILE A 472 -9.80 -10.24 11.03
N ILE A 473 -10.53 -11.33 11.29
CA ILE A 473 -12.00 -11.36 11.20
C ILE A 473 -12.64 -10.42 12.21
N SER A 474 -12.14 -10.35 13.45
CA SER A 474 -12.66 -9.41 14.45
C SER A 474 -12.49 -7.98 13.95
N MET A 475 -11.33 -7.61 13.41
CA MET A 475 -11.10 -6.27 12.89
C MET A 475 -11.98 -5.90 11.69
N VAL A 476 -12.27 -6.87 10.81
CA VAL A 476 -13.21 -6.68 9.68
C VAL A 476 -14.64 -6.49 10.19
N VAL A 477 -15.06 -7.26 11.20
CA VAL A 477 -16.39 -7.13 11.82
C VAL A 477 -16.53 -5.83 12.60
N ASP A 478 -15.46 -5.40 13.29
CA ASP A 478 -15.40 -4.14 14.05
C ASP A 478 -15.56 -2.91 13.15
N ILE A 479 -15.34 -3.03 11.83
CA ILE A 479 -15.68 -1.97 10.88
C ILE A 479 -17.16 -1.63 10.99
N TYR A 480 -18.06 -2.59 11.17
CA TYR A 480 -19.50 -2.34 11.15
C TYR A 480 -20.10 -2.12 12.55
N GLY A 481 -19.32 -2.40 13.60
CA GLY A 481 -19.70 -2.15 14.99
C GLY A 481 -20.74 -3.11 15.57
N SER A 482 -21.56 -3.76 14.74
CA SER A 482 -22.54 -4.76 15.16
C SER A 482 -22.34 -6.09 14.41
N LYS A 483 -22.35 -7.18 15.17
CA LYS A 483 -22.32 -8.55 14.65
C LYS A 483 -23.65 -8.93 13.99
N GLU A 484 -24.75 -8.28 14.38
CA GLU A 484 -26.10 -8.59 13.91
C GLU A 484 -26.31 -8.22 12.44
N LEU A 485 -25.74 -7.09 11.99
CA LEU A 485 -25.78 -6.68 10.57
C LEU A 485 -25.06 -7.69 9.68
N PHE A 486 -23.95 -8.26 10.17
CA PHE A 486 -23.23 -9.30 9.46
C PHE A 486 -24.08 -10.58 9.34
N MET A 487 -24.78 -10.96 10.42
CA MET A 487 -25.61 -12.16 10.45
C MET A 487 -26.89 -12.04 9.62
N SER A 488 -27.52 -10.86 9.60
CA SER A 488 -28.71 -10.63 8.76
C SER A 488 -28.36 -10.71 7.28
N GLU A 489 -27.22 -10.13 6.87
CA GLU A 489 -26.72 -10.23 5.50
C GLU A 489 -26.27 -11.65 5.16
N TYR A 490 -25.63 -12.38 6.07
CA TYR A 490 -25.32 -13.79 5.87
C TYR A 490 -26.58 -14.63 5.66
N ARG A 491 -27.62 -14.41 6.47
CA ARG A 491 -28.93 -15.06 6.31
C ARG A 491 -29.55 -14.76 4.94
N ASN A 492 -29.50 -13.50 4.49
CA ASN A 492 -30.03 -13.10 3.18
C ASN A 492 -29.25 -13.73 2.03
N LEU A 493 -27.92 -13.70 2.10
CA LEU A 493 -27.04 -14.31 1.10
C LEU A 493 -27.24 -15.83 1.03
N LEU A 494 -27.30 -16.47 2.19
CA LEU A 494 -27.58 -17.90 2.29
C LEU A 494 -28.95 -18.22 1.67
N ALA A 495 -29.99 -17.46 1.98
CA ALA A 495 -31.32 -17.64 1.37
C ALA A 495 -31.26 -17.54 -0.17
N ASP A 496 -30.61 -16.51 -0.71
CA ASP A 496 -30.46 -16.33 -2.16
C ASP A 496 -29.68 -17.48 -2.82
N ARG A 497 -28.58 -17.96 -2.21
CA ARG A 497 -27.81 -19.11 -2.73
C ARG A 497 -28.62 -20.39 -2.73
N LEU A 498 -29.32 -20.65 -1.62
CA LEU A 498 -30.11 -21.85 -1.44
C LEU A 498 -31.31 -21.94 -2.39
N LEU A 499 -31.87 -20.80 -2.79
CA LEU A 499 -32.99 -20.74 -3.74
C LEU A 499 -32.55 -20.75 -5.20
N SER A 500 -31.33 -20.27 -5.49
CA SER A 500 -30.79 -20.18 -6.85
C SER A 500 -30.09 -21.46 -7.33
N GLN A 501 -29.45 -22.21 -6.43
CA GLN A 501 -28.70 -23.42 -6.82
C GLN A 501 -29.60 -24.66 -6.89
N LEU A 502 -29.74 -25.23 -8.10
CA LEU A 502 -30.43 -26.52 -8.32
C LEU A 502 -29.61 -27.70 -7.73
N GLU A 503 -28.29 -27.61 -7.79
CA GLU A 503 -27.34 -28.56 -7.20
C GLU A 503 -26.73 -28.01 -5.92
N PHE A 504 -27.41 -28.25 -4.81
CA PHE A 504 -26.97 -27.84 -3.48
C PHE A 504 -25.94 -28.81 -2.90
N ASN A 505 -24.73 -28.31 -2.58
CA ASN A 505 -23.73 -29.02 -1.78
C ASN A 505 -23.90 -28.67 -0.28
N PRO A 506 -24.56 -29.52 0.53
CA PRO A 506 -24.79 -29.26 1.95
C PRO A 506 -23.50 -29.19 2.77
N GLU A 507 -22.45 -29.90 2.36
CA GLU A 507 -21.24 -30.07 3.17
C GLU A 507 -20.43 -28.77 3.24
N LYS A 508 -20.33 -28.04 2.13
CA LYS A 508 -19.62 -26.76 2.08
C LYS A 508 -20.29 -25.70 2.95
N GLU A 509 -21.60 -25.53 2.81
CA GLU A 509 -22.35 -24.55 3.60
C GLU A 509 -22.41 -24.92 5.08
N LEU A 510 -22.46 -26.23 5.40
CA LEU A 510 -22.37 -26.70 6.78
C LEU A 510 -21.01 -26.38 7.40
N ARG A 511 -19.91 -26.64 6.70
CA ARG A 511 -18.54 -26.30 7.15
C ARG A 511 -18.40 -24.80 7.41
N ASN A 512 -18.87 -23.96 6.49
CA ASN A 512 -18.86 -22.50 6.66
C ASN A 512 -19.65 -22.07 7.89
N LEU A 513 -20.83 -22.65 8.11
CA LEU A 513 -21.67 -22.38 9.26
C LEU A 513 -21.01 -22.82 10.58
N GLU A 514 -20.32 -23.96 10.61
CA GLU A 514 -19.57 -24.42 11.79
C GLU A 514 -18.42 -23.45 12.13
N LEU A 515 -17.65 -23.00 11.14
CA LEU A 515 -16.59 -22.00 11.34
C LEU A 515 -17.15 -20.68 11.90
N LEU A 516 -18.29 -20.22 11.38
CA LEU A 516 -18.97 -19.03 11.89
C LEU A 516 -19.52 -19.25 13.30
N LYS A 517 -20.10 -20.41 13.61
CA LYS A 517 -20.53 -20.79 14.98
C LYS A 517 -19.38 -20.75 15.95
N LEU A 518 -18.20 -21.19 15.52
CA LEU A 518 -17.01 -21.14 16.36
C LEU A 518 -16.66 -19.69 16.76
N ARG A 519 -16.75 -18.73 15.84
CA ARG A 519 -16.33 -17.33 16.08
C ARG A 519 -17.40 -16.47 16.75
N PHE A 520 -18.64 -16.57 16.30
CA PHE A 520 -19.72 -15.67 16.71
C PHE A 520 -20.65 -16.25 17.77
N GLY A 521 -20.55 -17.55 18.02
CA GLY A 521 -21.45 -18.28 18.90
C GLY A 521 -22.70 -18.78 18.19
N GLU A 522 -23.37 -19.72 18.83
CA GLU A 522 -24.52 -20.45 18.28
C GLU A 522 -25.85 -19.66 18.17
N PRO A 523 -26.25 -18.75 19.08
CA PRO A 523 -27.63 -18.25 19.11
C PRO A 523 -27.98 -17.38 17.90
N LEU A 524 -27.00 -16.63 17.37
CA LEU A 524 -27.21 -15.75 16.20
C LEU A 524 -27.31 -16.52 14.88
N LEU A 525 -26.73 -17.73 14.82
CA LEU A 525 -26.66 -18.57 13.62
C LEU A 525 -27.72 -19.66 13.57
N HIS A 526 -28.51 -19.81 14.64
CA HIS A 526 -29.56 -20.82 14.72
C HIS A 526 -30.54 -20.74 13.53
N ASN A 527 -30.89 -19.53 13.08
CA ASN A 527 -31.77 -19.34 11.92
C ASN A 527 -31.16 -19.95 10.65
N CYS A 528 -29.88 -19.73 10.40
CA CYS A 528 -29.18 -20.26 9.22
C CYS A 528 -29.06 -21.79 9.27
N GLU A 529 -28.87 -22.36 10.46
CA GLU A 529 -28.83 -23.81 10.65
C GLU A 529 -30.19 -24.47 10.34
N VAL A 530 -31.28 -23.85 10.83
CA VAL A 530 -32.64 -24.32 10.51
C VAL A 530 -32.90 -24.21 9.01
N MET A 531 -32.43 -23.16 8.33
CA MET A 531 -32.56 -23.03 6.87
C MET A 531 -31.87 -24.18 6.10
N LEU A 532 -30.65 -24.58 6.50
CA LEU A 532 -29.96 -25.72 5.89
C LEU A 532 -30.71 -27.04 6.14
N LYS A 533 -31.21 -27.22 7.37
CA LYS A 533 -32.01 -28.39 7.72
C LYS A 533 -33.30 -28.46 6.91
N ASP A 534 -34.01 -27.35 6.75
CA ASP A 534 -35.26 -27.26 5.96
C ASP A 534 -35.05 -27.78 4.54
N ILE A 535 -33.90 -27.53 3.92
CA ILE A 535 -33.60 -27.99 2.56
C ILE A 535 -33.37 -29.49 2.51
N THR A 536 -32.64 -30.04 3.48
CA THR A 536 -32.44 -31.49 3.57
C THR A 536 -33.77 -32.21 3.81
N ASP A 537 -34.62 -31.67 4.69
CA ASP A 537 -35.95 -32.17 4.97
C ASP A 537 -36.87 -32.02 3.75
N SER A 538 -36.78 -30.90 3.02
CA SER A 538 -37.52 -30.67 1.78
C SER A 538 -37.17 -31.68 0.71
N LYS A 539 -35.88 -31.97 0.48
CA LYS A 539 -35.46 -33.00 -0.48
C LYS A 539 -36.03 -34.37 -0.13
N ARG A 540 -36.05 -34.72 1.16
CA ARG A 540 -36.64 -35.97 1.64
C ARG A 540 -38.17 -36.02 1.43
N ILE A 541 -38.88 -34.94 1.72
CA ILE A 541 -40.33 -34.84 1.53
C ILE A 541 -40.69 -34.89 0.04
N ASN A 542 -39.98 -34.13 -0.79
CA ASN A 542 -40.19 -34.09 -2.23
C ASN A 542 -39.94 -35.48 -2.86
N SER A 543 -38.86 -36.16 -2.46
CA SER A 543 -38.57 -37.54 -2.91
C SER A 543 -39.68 -38.52 -2.50
N HIS A 544 -40.25 -38.34 -1.31
CA HIS A 544 -41.35 -39.19 -0.84
C HIS A 544 -42.64 -38.96 -1.65
N ILE A 545 -43.04 -37.70 -1.85
CA ILE A 545 -44.24 -37.36 -2.64
C ILE A 545 -44.08 -37.81 -4.09
N GLN A 546 -42.89 -37.63 -4.68
CA GLN A 546 -42.60 -38.11 -6.04
C GLN A 546 -42.55 -39.64 -6.14
N SER A 547 -42.36 -40.36 -5.04
CA SER A 547 -42.42 -41.82 -5.01
C SER A 547 -43.83 -42.37 -4.80
N ASP A 548 -44.81 -41.53 -4.44
CA ASP A 548 -46.20 -41.97 -4.23
C ASP A 548 -46.87 -42.26 -5.59
N PRO A 549 -47.28 -43.51 -5.86
CA PRO A 549 -47.95 -43.86 -7.11
C PRO A 549 -49.26 -43.09 -7.32
N LYS A 550 -49.99 -42.72 -6.25
CA LYS A 550 -51.24 -41.96 -6.36
C LYS A 550 -51.02 -40.57 -6.92
N TYR A 551 -49.87 -39.97 -6.61
CA TYR A 551 -49.49 -38.66 -7.13
C TYR A 551 -49.07 -38.80 -8.60
N ASN A 552 -48.19 -39.76 -8.90
CA ASN A 552 -47.65 -39.96 -10.26
C ASN A 552 -48.69 -40.36 -11.32
N GLU A 553 -49.71 -41.15 -10.97
CA GLU A 553 -50.78 -41.52 -11.93
C GLU A 553 -51.64 -40.32 -12.38
N SER A 554 -51.64 -39.24 -11.59
CA SER A 554 -52.49 -38.06 -11.83
C SER A 554 -51.72 -36.81 -12.27
N LYS A 555 -50.41 -36.94 -12.49
CA LYS A 555 -49.47 -35.83 -12.67
C LYS A 555 -49.46 -35.32 -14.12
N GLN A 556 -49.73 -34.03 -14.32
CA GLN A 556 -49.58 -33.37 -15.63
C GLN A 556 -48.16 -32.79 -15.86
N PHE A 557 -47.49 -32.32 -14.81
CA PHE A 557 -46.19 -31.67 -14.89
C PHE A 557 -45.23 -32.15 -13.79
N ASP A 558 -43.93 -32.16 -14.10
CA ASP A 558 -42.87 -32.44 -13.11
C ASP A 558 -42.66 -31.28 -12.16
N ILE A 559 -43.19 -31.41 -10.94
CA ILE A 559 -43.00 -30.43 -9.87
C ILE A 559 -41.95 -30.93 -8.88
N SER A 560 -40.99 -30.05 -8.61
CA SER A 560 -40.05 -30.17 -7.50
C SER A 560 -40.25 -28.95 -6.59
N SER A 561 -40.70 -29.16 -5.36
CA SER A 561 -40.95 -28.06 -4.42
C SER A 561 -39.83 -27.94 -3.38
N LEU A 562 -39.43 -26.71 -3.07
CA LEU A 562 -38.65 -26.39 -1.87
C LEU A 562 -39.60 -25.98 -0.73
N ILE A 563 -39.66 -26.78 0.33
CA ILE A 563 -40.50 -26.53 1.51
C ILE A 563 -39.63 -25.91 2.60
N ILE A 564 -39.96 -24.69 2.99
CA ILE A 564 -39.16 -23.88 3.91
C ILE A 564 -40.00 -23.38 5.09
N SER A 565 -39.34 -23.12 6.23
CA SER A 565 -39.98 -22.54 7.40
C SER A 565 -40.12 -21.02 7.28
N ALA A 566 -41.32 -20.48 7.48
CA ALA A 566 -41.58 -19.05 7.29
C ALA A 566 -40.92 -18.13 8.34
N GLN A 567 -40.56 -18.65 9.51
CA GLN A 567 -40.08 -17.86 10.64
C GLN A 567 -38.55 -17.69 10.66
N PHE A 568 -37.80 -18.66 10.11
CA PHE A 568 -36.35 -18.67 10.16
C PHE A 568 -35.72 -18.06 8.90
N TRP A 569 -36.45 -18.09 7.78
CA TRP A 569 -36.05 -17.46 6.53
C TRP A 569 -36.32 -15.95 6.56
N PRO A 570 -35.55 -15.13 5.83
CA PRO A 570 -35.85 -13.70 5.67
C PRO A 570 -37.20 -13.46 5.00
N SER A 571 -37.73 -12.24 5.15
CA SER A 571 -38.96 -11.84 4.47
C SER A 571 -38.76 -11.86 2.96
N PHE A 572 -39.64 -12.58 2.27
CA PHE A 572 -39.68 -12.66 0.80
C PHE A 572 -40.44 -11.47 0.20
N ASN A 573 -40.16 -11.15 -1.07
CA ASN A 573 -40.96 -10.22 -1.85
C ASN A 573 -42.43 -10.68 -1.92
N LYS A 574 -43.37 -9.76 -1.70
CA LYS A 574 -44.82 -10.05 -1.65
C LYS A 574 -45.51 -10.00 -3.02
N GLU A 575 -44.76 -10.13 -4.10
CA GLU A 575 -45.33 -10.14 -5.44
C GLU A 575 -46.18 -11.41 -5.63
N THR A 576 -47.40 -11.22 -6.13
CA THR A 576 -48.31 -12.33 -6.41
C THR A 576 -48.67 -12.32 -7.89
N VAL A 577 -48.58 -13.50 -8.49
CA VAL A 577 -48.93 -13.75 -9.89
C VAL A 577 -50.08 -14.73 -9.93
N GLU A 578 -51.09 -14.44 -10.75
CA GLU A 578 -52.13 -15.41 -11.05
C GLU A 578 -51.56 -16.52 -11.94
N LEU A 579 -51.59 -17.74 -11.42
CA LEU A 579 -51.10 -18.91 -12.13
C LEU A 579 -52.18 -19.45 -13.07
N PRO A 580 -51.79 -19.99 -14.24
CA PRO A 580 -52.68 -20.77 -15.09
C PRO A 580 -53.39 -21.89 -14.33
N GLU A 581 -54.63 -22.19 -14.73
CA GLU A 581 -55.50 -23.16 -14.03
C GLU A 581 -54.87 -24.55 -13.92
N GLU A 582 -54.13 -24.98 -14.94
CA GLU A 582 -53.46 -26.29 -15.00
C GLU A 582 -52.37 -26.41 -13.93
N ILE A 583 -51.51 -25.39 -13.82
CA ILE A 583 -50.44 -25.31 -12.81
C ILE A 583 -51.06 -25.18 -11.41
N ALA A 584 -52.11 -24.37 -11.26
CA ALA A 584 -52.82 -24.22 -9.99
C ALA A 584 -53.47 -25.53 -9.52
N ASN A 585 -53.97 -26.36 -10.44
CA ASN A 585 -54.53 -27.67 -10.11
C ASN A 585 -53.46 -28.65 -9.65
N GLU A 586 -52.28 -28.66 -10.29
CA GLU A 586 -51.15 -29.46 -9.81
C GLU A 586 -50.64 -29.01 -8.45
N PHE A 587 -50.59 -27.69 -8.18
CA PHE A 587 -50.24 -27.18 -6.86
C PHE A 587 -51.21 -27.65 -5.78
N LYS A 588 -52.52 -27.69 -6.07
CA LYS A 588 -53.53 -28.23 -5.16
C LYS A 588 -53.34 -29.74 -4.92
N LYS A 589 -53.03 -30.51 -5.97
CA LYS A 589 -52.73 -31.96 -5.82
C LYS A 589 -51.52 -32.18 -4.93
N TYR A 590 -50.43 -31.45 -5.17
CA TYR A 590 -49.23 -31.53 -4.35
C TYR A 590 -49.51 -31.12 -2.90
N THR A 591 -50.30 -30.08 -2.69
CA THR A 591 -50.72 -29.63 -1.34
C THR A 591 -51.48 -30.72 -0.60
N LYS A 592 -52.38 -31.44 -1.28
CA LYS A 592 -53.14 -32.55 -0.70
C LYS A 592 -52.22 -33.72 -0.32
N SER A 593 -51.31 -34.13 -1.21
CA SER A 593 -50.31 -35.17 -0.88
C SER A 593 -49.41 -34.78 0.29
N TYR A 594 -49.09 -33.49 0.42
CA TYR A 594 -48.34 -32.98 1.56
C TYR A 594 -49.15 -33.01 2.86
N GLU A 595 -50.44 -32.64 2.84
CA GLU A 595 -51.36 -32.72 3.99
C GLU A 595 -51.52 -34.17 4.49
N ASP A 596 -51.60 -35.13 3.56
CA ASP A 596 -51.66 -36.57 3.85
C ASP A 596 -50.37 -37.06 4.56
N TYR A 597 -49.21 -36.55 4.16
CA TYR A 597 -47.92 -36.90 4.76
C TYR A 597 -47.66 -36.18 6.10
N LYS A 598 -47.93 -34.88 6.17
CA LYS A 598 -47.72 -34.00 7.34
C LYS A 598 -49.06 -33.44 7.80
N GLY A 599 -49.78 -34.25 8.59
CA GLY A 599 -51.07 -33.84 9.16
C GLY A 599 -51.01 -32.52 9.93
N ASN A 600 -52.07 -31.72 9.80
CA ASN A 600 -52.27 -30.39 10.41
C ASN A 600 -51.33 -29.28 9.89
N ARG A 601 -50.75 -29.43 8.68
CA ARG A 601 -49.97 -28.38 8.02
C ARG A 601 -50.41 -28.23 6.57
N THR A 602 -50.61 -27.00 6.14
CA THR A 602 -50.93 -26.66 4.75
C THR A 602 -49.79 -25.86 4.13
N LEU A 603 -49.65 -25.93 2.80
CA LEU A 603 -48.61 -25.22 2.06
C LEU A 603 -49.11 -23.85 1.60
N ASN A 604 -48.27 -22.84 1.76
CA ASN A 604 -48.47 -21.54 1.15
C ASN A 604 -47.43 -21.36 0.03
N TRP A 605 -47.90 -21.30 -1.22
CA TRP A 605 -47.05 -21.24 -2.40
C TRP A 605 -46.54 -19.82 -2.65
N ARG A 606 -45.24 -19.69 -2.92
CA ARG A 606 -44.62 -18.47 -3.42
C ARG A 606 -44.39 -18.64 -4.92
N SER A 607 -45.23 -18.03 -5.75
CA SER A 607 -45.24 -18.26 -7.20
C SER A 607 -44.13 -17.54 -7.97
N VAL A 608 -43.50 -16.52 -7.38
CA VAL A 608 -42.52 -15.67 -8.07
C VAL A 608 -41.09 -16.19 -7.96
N THR A 609 -40.72 -16.77 -6.81
CA THR A 609 -39.35 -17.17 -6.46
C THR A 609 -39.04 -18.62 -6.84
N GLY A 610 -39.37 -19.01 -8.07
CA GLY A 610 -39.14 -20.35 -8.60
C GLY A 610 -38.28 -20.36 -9.86
N ARG A 611 -38.06 -21.55 -10.42
CA ARG A 611 -37.51 -21.75 -11.77
C ARG A 611 -38.40 -22.73 -12.51
N VAL A 612 -38.66 -22.44 -13.78
CA VAL A 612 -39.52 -23.25 -14.65
C VAL A 612 -38.74 -23.56 -15.91
N ASN A 613 -38.65 -24.84 -16.22
CA ASN A 613 -38.12 -25.30 -17.50
C ASN A 613 -39.28 -25.33 -18.48
N ILE A 614 -39.18 -24.56 -19.56
CA ILE A 614 -40.19 -24.49 -20.61
C ILE A 614 -39.58 -24.91 -21.94
N ALA A 615 -40.35 -25.67 -22.70
CA ALA A 615 -40.06 -26.01 -24.09
C ALA A 615 -41.05 -25.22 -24.96
N ILE A 616 -40.53 -24.28 -25.76
CA ILE A 616 -41.33 -23.45 -26.64
C ILE A 616 -41.21 -24.00 -28.06
N GLU A 617 -42.32 -24.49 -28.60
CA GLU A 617 -42.41 -24.96 -29.98
C GLU A 617 -42.84 -23.81 -30.90
N MET A 618 -41.95 -23.37 -31.79
CA MET A 618 -42.24 -22.37 -32.83
C MET A 618 -41.98 -22.96 -34.21
N GLY A 619 -43.05 -23.35 -34.92
CA GLY A 619 -42.95 -23.94 -36.25
C GLY A 619 -42.24 -25.30 -36.24
N GLU A 620 -41.04 -25.38 -36.83
CA GLU A 620 -40.19 -26.59 -36.83
C GLU A 620 -39.12 -26.61 -35.72
N ARG A 621 -39.03 -25.56 -34.88
CA ARG A 621 -38.00 -25.44 -33.83
C ARG A 621 -38.59 -25.59 -32.43
N THR A 622 -37.89 -26.33 -31.58
CA THR A 622 -38.14 -26.44 -30.13
C THR A 622 -37.03 -25.72 -29.38
N LEU A 623 -37.39 -24.75 -28.52
CA LEU A 623 -36.47 -24.00 -27.68
C LEU A 623 -36.67 -24.42 -26.22
N ASP A 624 -35.68 -25.08 -25.65
CA ASP A 624 -35.68 -25.45 -24.22
C ASP A 624 -34.96 -24.36 -23.42
N MET A 625 -35.64 -23.78 -22.44
CA MET A 625 -35.06 -22.71 -21.61
C MET A 625 -35.53 -22.77 -20.16
N THR A 626 -34.67 -22.32 -19.25
CA THR A 626 -34.96 -22.23 -17.82
C THR A 626 -35.22 -20.78 -17.44
N VAL A 627 -36.47 -20.45 -17.13
CA VAL A 627 -36.92 -19.08 -16.88
C VAL A 627 -37.58 -18.92 -15.52
N ALA A 628 -37.68 -17.67 -15.06
CA ALA A 628 -38.50 -17.32 -13.91
C ALA A 628 -40.00 -17.62 -14.18
N PRO A 629 -40.78 -18.04 -13.17
CA PRO A 629 -42.21 -18.32 -13.31
C PRO A 629 -43.00 -17.17 -13.92
N MET A 630 -42.65 -15.92 -13.62
CA MET A 630 -43.30 -14.75 -14.21
C MET A 630 -43.17 -14.71 -15.73
N LEU A 631 -41.97 -15.02 -16.24
CA LEU A 631 -41.70 -15.06 -17.68
C LEU A 631 -42.46 -16.21 -18.35
N ALA A 632 -42.52 -17.38 -17.69
CA ALA A 632 -43.28 -18.54 -18.14
C ALA A 632 -44.80 -18.26 -18.21
N VAL A 633 -45.36 -17.59 -17.20
CA VAL A 633 -46.79 -17.22 -17.18
C VAL A 633 -47.11 -16.24 -18.30
N ILE A 634 -46.25 -15.25 -18.55
CA ILE A 634 -46.43 -14.29 -19.64
C ILE A 634 -46.54 -15.04 -20.97
N ILE A 635 -45.58 -15.90 -21.30
CA ILE A 635 -45.57 -16.61 -22.59
C ILE A 635 -46.72 -17.62 -22.72
N TYR A 636 -47.15 -18.22 -21.60
CA TYR A 636 -48.32 -19.09 -21.56
C TYR A 636 -49.61 -18.36 -21.98
N HIS A 637 -49.80 -17.10 -21.57
CA HIS A 637 -50.96 -16.31 -22.02
C HIS A 637 -50.90 -15.96 -23.52
N PHE A 638 -49.71 -15.85 -24.11
CA PHE A 638 -49.55 -15.66 -25.55
C PHE A 638 -49.92 -16.90 -26.37
N GLN A 639 -49.94 -18.09 -25.77
CA GLN A 639 -50.45 -19.31 -26.42
C GLN A 639 -51.96 -19.23 -26.69
N ASN A 640 -52.72 -18.61 -25.80
CA ASN A 640 -54.18 -18.48 -25.93
C ASN A 640 -54.59 -17.33 -26.86
N LYS A 641 -53.78 -16.27 -26.93
CA LYS A 641 -54.06 -15.07 -27.73
C LYS A 641 -52.75 -14.47 -28.22
N THR A 642 -52.65 -14.26 -29.53
CA THR A 642 -51.41 -13.83 -30.21
C THR A 642 -51.07 -12.35 -30.01
N GLU A 643 -52.05 -11.50 -29.68
CA GLU A 643 -51.91 -10.06 -29.49
C GLU A 643 -52.47 -9.61 -28.13
N TRP A 644 -51.63 -8.95 -27.32
CA TRP A 644 -51.98 -8.45 -25.99
C TRP A 644 -51.62 -6.97 -25.84
N SER A 645 -52.53 -6.19 -25.25
CA SER A 645 -52.20 -4.85 -24.76
C SER A 645 -51.55 -4.96 -23.37
N LEU A 646 -50.70 -3.99 -23.01
CA LEU A 646 -50.01 -3.97 -21.74
C LEU A 646 -50.99 -3.91 -20.54
N GLU A 647 -52.10 -3.18 -20.68
CA GLU A 647 -53.13 -3.04 -19.64
C GLU A 647 -53.96 -4.31 -19.48
N ASP A 648 -54.34 -4.98 -20.58
CA ASP A 648 -55.08 -6.24 -20.54
C ASP A 648 -54.22 -7.37 -19.96
N LEU A 649 -52.94 -7.42 -20.32
CA LEU A 649 -52.02 -8.42 -19.79
C LEU A 649 -51.70 -8.15 -18.31
N SER A 650 -51.57 -6.87 -17.92
CA SER A 650 -51.38 -6.47 -16.52
C SER A 650 -52.56 -6.86 -15.64
N THR A 651 -53.79 -6.67 -16.11
CA THR A 651 -55.01 -7.06 -15.37
C THR A 651 -55.17 -8.58 -15.28
N THR A 652 -54.81 -9.31 -16.35
CA THR A 652 -54.91 -10.78 -16.40
C THR A 652 -53.87 -11.46 -15.50
N VAL A 653 -52.62 -11.00 -15.54
CA VAL A 653 -51.52 -11.60 -14.75
C VAL A 653 -51.44 -11.00 -13.33
N LYS A 654 -52.14 -9.89 -13.09
CA LYS A 654 -52.12 -9.05 -11.88
C LYS A 654 -50.73 -8.50 -11.53
N ILE A 655 -49.90 -8.27 -12.53
CA ILE A 655 -48.56 -7.67 -12.37
C ILE A 655 -48.63 -6.18 -12.72
N PRO A 656 -47.99 -5.28 -11.93
CA PRO A 656 -47.88 -3.87 -12.27
C PRO A 656 -47.32 -3.64 -13.69
N PRO A 657 -47.85 -2.67 -14.45
CA PRO A 657 -47.46 -2.43 -15.84
C PRO A 657 -45.97 -2.11 -16.02
N SER A 658 -45.33 -1.51 -15.00
CA SER A 658 -43.89 -1.20 -15.00
C SER A 658 -43.01 -2.45 -14.97
N ILE A 659 -43.31 -3.41 -14.08
CA ILE A 659 -42.59 -4.67 -13.95
C ILE A 659 -42.83 -5.53 -15.19
N LEU A 660 -44.09 -5.60 -15.63
CA LEU A 660 -44.50 -6.34 -16.82
C LEU A 660 -43.73 -5.88 -18.07
N LYS A 661 -43.59 -4.57 -18.28
CA LYS A 661 -42.81 -4.02 -19.40
C LYS A 661 -41.35 -4.46 -19.36
N ARG A 662 -40.71 -4.45 -18.18
CA ARG A 662 -39.33 -4.90 -17.99
C ARG A 662 -39.19 -6.40 -18.31
N ARG A 663 -40.13 -7.23 -17.86
CA ARG A 663 -40.13 -8.68 -18.11
C ARG A 663 -40.42 -9.02 -19.58
N ILE A 664 -41.28 -8.25 -20.26
CA ILE A 664 -41.52 -8.41 -21.71
C ILE A 664 -40.28 -8.03 -22.53
N ALA A 665 -39.49 -7.06 -22.08
CA ALA A 665 -38.26 -6.67 -22.78
C ALA A 665 -37.26 -7.84 -22.94
N PHE A 666 -37.24 -8.78 -21.99
CA PHE A 666 -36.49 -10.04 -22.13
C PHE A 666 -36.99 -10.87 -23.32
N TRP A 667 -38.30 -11.05 -23.48
CA TRP A 667 -38.85 -11.77 -24.63
C TRP A 667 -38.69 -11.02 -25.95
N GLN A 668 -38.60 -9.68 -25.90
CA GLN A 668 -38.29 -8.85 -27.06
C GLN A 668 -36.82 -8.98 -27.49
N SER A 669 -35.88 -9.03 -26.55
CA SER A 669 -34.46 -9.23 -26.89
C SER A 669 -34.20 -10.58 -27.54
N HIS A 670 -34.97 -11.60 -27.17
CA HIS A 670 -34.94 -12.93 -27.79
C HIS A 670 -35.74 -13.02 -29.10
N GLY A 671 -36.44 -11.95 -29.50
CA GLY A 671 -37.19 -11.87 -30.76
C GLY A 671 -38.48 -12.70 -30.82
N ILE A 672 -38.96 -13.19 -29.66
CA ILE A 672 -40.19 -14.00 -29.54
C ILE A 672 -41.42 -13.10 -29.55
N ILE A 673 -41.33 -11.94 -28.90
CA ILE A 673 -42.40 -10.94 -28.83
C ILE A 673 -41.97 -9.67 -29.55
N LEU A 674 -42.82 -9.14 -30.44
CA LEU A 674 -42.61 -7.88 -31.14
C LEU A 674 -43.59 -6.80 -30.67
N GLU A 675 -43.15 -5.56 -30.62
CA GLU A 675 -44.03 -4.41 -30.36
C GLU A 675 -44.59 -3.90 -31.70
N SER A 676 -45.89 -4.09 -31.94
CA SER A 676 -46.54 -3.62 -33.18
C SER A 676 -46.96 -2.15 -33.08
N GLN A 677 -47.43 -1.74 -31.90
CA GLN A 677 -47.80 -0.37 -31.55
C GLN A 677 -47.34 -0.11 -30.11
N PRO A 678 -47.13 1.15 -29.69
CA PRO A 678 -46.75 1.48 -28.32
C PRO A 678 -47.70 0.80 -27.30
N GLY A 679 -47.19 -0.18 -26.55
CA GLY A 679 -47.98 -0.92 -25.56
C GLY A 679 -48.84 -2.08 -26.10
N VAL A 680 -48.71 -2.46 -27.37
CA VAL A 680 -49.34 -3.66 -27.95
C VAL A 680 -48.27 -4.62 -28.43
N PHE A 681 -48.26 -5.80 -27.84
CA PHE A 681 -47.29 -6.86 -28.07
C PHE A 681 -47.91 -8.00 -28.86
N LYS A 682 -47.17 -8.49 -29.85
CA LYS A 682 -47.57 -9.56 -30.76
C LYS A 682 -46.55 -10.68 -30.74
N LEU A 683 -47.02 -11.93 -30.71
CA LEU A 683 -46.18 -13.11 -30.90
C LEU A 683 -45.61 -13.14 -32.33
N ASN A 684 -44.30 -13.35 -32.47
CA ASN A 684 -43.67 -13.49 -33.78
C ASN A 684 -43.74 -14.95 -34.25
N GLU A 685 -44.63 -15.26 -35.19
CA GLU A 685 -44.75 -16.59 -35.80
C GLU A 685 -43.77 -16.82 -36.97
N ASN A 686 -43.06 -15.78 -37.42
CA ASN A 686 -42.11 -15.91 -38.52
C ASN A 686 -40.78 -16.46 -38.00
N ASP A 687 -40.31 -17.52 -38.66
CA ASP A 687 -39.03 -18.18 -38.43
C ASP A 687 -37.92 -17.14 -38.17
N LEU A 688 -37.37 -17.11 -36.95
CA LEU A 688 -36.29 -16.18 -36.59
C LEU A 688 -35.14 -16.33 -37.61
N PRO A 689 -34.64 -15.23 -38.20
CA PRO A 689 -33.53 -15.30 -39.14
C PRO A 689 -32.34 -15.97 -38.47
N LYS A 690 -31.76 -16.96 -39.17
CA LYS A 690 -30.69 -17.91 -38.76
C LYS A 690 -29.36 -17.28 -38.28
N THR A 691 -29.33 -16.01 -37.87
CA THR A 691 -28.08 -15.25 -37.73
C THR A 691 -27.87 -14.60 -36.37
N GLN A 692 -28.83 -14.66 -35.43
CA GLN A 692 -28.70 -14.00 -34.12
C GLN A 692 -28.65 -14.92 -32.89
N LEU A 693 -28.95 -16.22 -33.02
CA LEU A 693 -28.95 -17.16 -31.88
C LEU A 693 -27.85 -18.23 -31.93
N ASP A 694 -27.14 -18.40 -33.07
CA ASP A 694 -26.10 -19.44 -33.26
C ASP A 694 -24.72 -19.08 -32.67
N LYS A 695 -24.61 -18.05 -31.82
CA LYS A 695 -23.32 -17.71 -31.18
C LYS A 695 -23.12 -18.24 -29.77
N GLU A 696 -24.13 -18.85 -29.16
CA GLU A 696 -23.95 -19.55 -27.88
C GLU A 696 -24.66 -20.90 -27.89
N PRO A 697 -24.03 -21.97 -27.36
CA PRO A 697 -24.65 -23.28 -27.28
C PRO A 697 -25.93 -23.18 -26.42
N ILE A 698 -27.07 -23.54 -27.02
CA ILE A 698 -28.45 -23.36 -26.54
C ILE A 698 -28.79 -24.24 -25.33
N SER A 699 -27.87 -25.06 -24.84
CA SER A 699 -28.03 -25.80 -23.58
C SER A 699 -27.63 -24.89 -22.41
N GLU A 700 -28.65 -24.39 -21.70
CA GLU A 700 -28.58 -23.54 -20.49
C GLU A 700 -28.47 -22.02 -20.73
N ILE A 701 -29.43 -21.43 -21.46
CA ILE A 701 -29.83 -20.06 -21.15
C ILE A 701 -30.57 -20.11 -19.81
N ILE A 702 -29.82 -20.07 -18.71
CA ILE A 702 -30.36 -19.55 -17.45
C ILE A 702 -30.56 -18.07 -17.73
N ALA A 703 -31.80 -17.59 -17.72
CA ALA A 703 -32.02 -16.16 -17.63
C ALA A 703 -31.39 -15.68 -16.32
N GLU A 704 -30.11 -15.31 -16.35
CA GLU A 704 -29.52 -14.52 -15.28
C GLU A 704 -30.37 -13.25 -15.23
N ASP A 705 -31.04 -13.06 -14.09
CA ASP A 705 -31.91 -11.92 -13.86
C ASP A 705 -31.03 -10.66 -13.99
N GLU A 706 -31.02 -10.05 -15.17
CA GLU A 706 -30.29 -8.80 -15.45
C GLU A 706 -30.76 -7.64 -14.53
N GLY A 707 -31.76 -7.86 -13.69
CA GLY A 707 -31.96 -7.11 -12.47
C GLY A 707 -31.70 -7.99 -11.26
N ASN A 708 -30.62 -7.67 -10.53
CA ASN A 708 -30.27 -7.93 -9.13
C ASN A 708 -31.41 -7.92 -8.06
N GLU A 709 -32.65 -8.24 -8.40
CA GLU A 709 -33.78 -8.35 -7.48
C GLU A 709 -33.62 -9.67 -6.71
N SER A 710 -32.90 -9.59 -5.60
CA SER A 710 -32.89 -10.63 -4.56
C SER A 710 -34.31 -11.14 -4.32
N ALA A 711 -34.47 -12.44 -4.13
CA ALA A 711 -35.77 -13.04 -3.79
C ALA A 711 -36.27 -12.52 -2.43
N MET A 712 -35.36 -11.97 -1.62
CA MET A 712 -35.63 -11.35 -0.33
C MET A 712 -36.11 -9.90 -0.50
N ALA A 713 -36.97 -9.48 0.43
CA ALA A 713 -37.35 -8.08 0.57
C ALA A 713 -36.13 -7.21 0.86
N SER A 714 -36.17 -5.93 0.47
CA SER A 714 -35.06 -5.01 0.72
C SER A 714 -34.77 -4.92 2.24
N ALA A 715 -33.51 -4.71 2.63
CA ALA A 715 -33.15 -4.55 4.03
C ALA A 715 -33.94 -3.43 4.74
N SER A 716 -34.40 -2.42 4.00
CA SER A 716 -35.28 -1.36 4.53
C SER A 716 -36.69 -1.86 4.82
N ASP A 717 -37.23 -2.73 3.96
CA ASP A 717 -38.57 -3.28 4.09
C ASP A 717 -38.60 -4.37 5.18
N GLN A 718 -37.55 -5.19 5.27
CA GLN A 718 -37.38 -6.15 6.37
C GLN A 718 -37.35 -5.44 7.72
N ARG A 719 -36.50 -4.39 7.86
CA ARG A 719 -36.46 -3.58 9.09
C ARG A 719 -37.78 -2.88 9.37
N GLU A 720 -38.51 -2.43 8.36
CA GLU A 720 -39.84 -1.88 8.56
C GLU A 720 -40.81 -2.94 9.11
N GLU A 721 -40.79 -4.18 8.61
CA GLU A 721 -41.65 -5.25 9.12
C GLU A 721 -41.33 -5.61 10.57
N GLU A 722 -40.05 -5.65 10.94
CA GLU A 722 -39.61 -5.83 12.32
C GLU A 722 -40.12 -4.69 13.21
N LEU A 723 -39.96 -3.43 12.75
CA LEU A 723 -40.45 -2.25 13.46
C LEU A 723 -41.99 -2.13 13.45
N GLN A 724 -42.67 -2.77 12.49
CA GLN A 724 -44.12 -2.79 12.39
C GLN A 724 -44.75 -3.57 13.56
N VAL A 725 -44.03 -4.51 14.18
CA VAL A 725 -44.47 -5.18 15.42
C VAL A 725 -44.62 -4.16 16.55
N PHE A 726 -43.75 -3.14 16.59
CA PHE A 726 -43.81 -2.05 17.56
C PHE A 726 -44.88 -1.01 17.23
N TRP A 727 -45.48 -1.03 16.03
CA TRP A 727 -46.52 -0.08 15.65
C TRP A 727 -47.72 -0.10 16.60
N SER A 728 -48.16 -1.28 17.02
CA SER A 728 -49.25 -1.44 17.98
C SER A 728 -48.94 -0.76 19.33
N TYR A 729 -47.69 -0.89 19.79
CA TYR A 729 -47.20 -0.23 21.00
C TYR A 729 -47.13 1.29 20.83
N ILE A 730 -46.63 1.79 19.69
CA ILE A 730 -46.56 3.22 19.39
C ILE A 730 -47.97 3.84 19.34
N VAL A 731 -48.91 3.17 18.66
CA VAL A 731 -50.32 3.60 18.64
C VAL A 731 -50.91 3.60 20.05
N GLY A 732 -50.66 2.56 20.86
CA GLY A 732 -51.09 2.52 22.26
C GLY A 732 -50.51 3.65 23.10
N MET A 733 -49.22 3.96 22.93
CA MET A 733 -48.56 5.08 23.62
C MET A 733 -49.16 6.43 23.22
N LEU A 734 -49.33 6.66 21.91
CA LEU A 734 -49.85 7.92 21.38
C LEU A 734 -51.35 8.10 21.63
N THR A 735 -52.11 7.01 21.76
CA THR A 735 -53.53 7.06 22.15
C THR A 735 -53.68 7.47 23.63
N ASN A 736 -52.75 7.04 24.49
CA ASN A 736 -52.82 7.33 25.93
C ASN A 736 -52.16 8.66 26.32
N LEU A 737 -51.15 9.12 25.56
CA LEU A 737 -50.32 10.27 25.90
C LEU A 737 -50.45 11.45 24.91
N ASP A 738 -51.35 11.34 23.92
CA ASP A 738 -51.68 12.28 22.84
C ASP A 738 -50.52 12.69 21.90
N SER A 739 -49.37 13.09 22.44
CA SER A 739 -48.20 13.51 21.68
C SER A 739 -46.89 13.16 22.38
N LEU A 740 -45.91 12.64 21.64
CA LEU A 740 -44.60 12.27 22.20
C LEU A 740 -43.44 12.68 21.30
N PRO A 741 -42.32 13.15 21.87
CA PRO A 741 -41.08 13.35 21.13
C PRO A 741 -40.39 12.02 20.85
N ILE A 742 -39.56 11.99 19.80
CA ILE A 742 -38.89 10.76 19.33
C ILE A 742 -38.05 10.08 20.41
N GLU A 743 -37.33 10.86 21.21
CA GLU A 743 -36.46 10.34 22.28
C GLU A 743 -37.26 9.54 23.31
N ARG A 744 -38.47 10.02 23.64
CA ARG A 744 -39.33 9.37 24.63
C ARG A 744 -40.01 8.13 24.08
N ILE A 745 -40.39 8.12 22.80
CA ILE A 745 -40.87 6.92 22.10
C ILE A 745 -39.76 5.87 22.08
N HIS A 746 -38.53 6.25 21.72
CA HIS A 746 -37.39 5.35 21.69
C HIS A 746 -37.08 4.76 23.08
N GLN A 747 -37.03 5.58 24.13
CA GLN A 747 -36.81 5.11 25.51
C GLN A 747 -37.93 4.18 25.99
N MET A 748 -39.20 4.50 25.72
CA MET A 748 -40.32 3.64 26.13
C MET A 748 -40.31 2.30 25.39
N LEU A 749 -40.06 2.29 24.09
CA LEU A 749 -39.92 1.04 23.35
C LEU A 749 -38.71 0.23 23.84
N LYS A 750 -37.62 0.89 24.24
CA LYS A 750 -36.44 0.23 24.85
C LYS A 750 -36.68 -0.28 26.29
N LEU A 751 -37.73 0.18 26.96
CA LEU A 751 -38.10 -0.32 28.29
C LEU A 751 -39.16 -1.43 28.22
N PHE A 752 -40.07 -1.35 27.25
CA PHE A 752 -41.24 -2.23 27.17
C PHE A 752 -41.17 -3.30 26.07
N ALA A 753 -40.37 -3.10 25.01
CA ALA A 753 -40.42 -3.93 23.80
C ALA A 753 -39.14 -4.74 23.53
N THR A 754 -37.97 -4.23 23.92
CA THR A 754 -36.67 -4.93 23.79
C THR A 754 -36.53 -6.13 24.72
N ASN A 755 -37.16 -6.12 25.90
CA ASN A 755 -37.10 -7.25 26.84
C ASN A 755 -37.80 -8.54 26.31
N GLY A 756 -38.59 -8.45 25.23
CA GLY A 756 -39.33 -9.58 24.67
C GLY A 756 -38.94 -10.00 23.25
N SER A 757 -38.30 -9.13 22.46
CA SER A 757 -38.07 -9.38 21.02
C SER A 757 -36.61 -9.36 20.57
N GLY A 758 -35.68 -8.91 21.42
CA GLY A 758 -34.24 -8.93 21.10
C GLY A 758 -33.80 -8.03 19.93
N VAL A 759 -34.70 -7.26 19.31
CA VAL A 759 -34.38 -6.35 18.20
C VAL A 759 -33.85 -5.03 18.76
N GLU A 760 -32.56 -4.75 18.56
CA GLU A 760 -31.99 -3.44 18.80
C GLU A 760 -32.28 -2.52 17.59
N PHE A 761 -32.81 -1.33 17.85
CA PHE A 761 -33.03 -0.32 16.80
C PHE A 761 -32.49 1.03 17.27
N THR A 762 -31.89 1.81 16.37
CA THR A 762 -31.35 3.13 16.71
C THR A 762 -32.43 4.20 16.70
N GLN A 763 -32.14 5.36 17.30
CA GLN A 763 -33.05 6.52 17.24
C GLN A 763 -33.27 7.01 15.80
N ASP A 764 -32.25 6.89 14.93
CA ASP A 764 -32.35 7.27 13.52
C ASP A 764 -33.24 6.30 12.72
N ASP A 765 -33.16 5.00 13.01
CA ASP A 765 -34.04 4.00 12.39
C ASP A 765 -35.51 4.26 12.75
N LEU A 766 -35.78 4.53 14.03
CA LEU A 766 -37.13 4.89 14.49
C LEU A 766 -37.62 6.18 13.82
N LYS A 767 -36.72 7.16 13.59
CA LYS A 767 -37.06 8.41 12.91
C LYS A 767 -37.53 8.15 11.48
N VAL A 768 -36.79 7.35 10.73
CA VAL A 768 -37.14 6.99 9.33
C VAL A 768 -38.49 6.27 9.29
N PHE A 769 -38.71 5.32 10.20
CA PHE A 769 -39.98 4.59 10.32
C PHE A 769 -41.16 5.54 10.61
N LEU A 770 -41.04 6.40 11.63
CA LEU A 770 -42.09 7.37 11.98
C LEU A 770 -42.34 8.38 10.86
N GLN A 771 -41.30 8.86 10.17
CA GLN A 771 -41.44 9.75 9.01
C GLN A 771 -42.20 9.08 7.85
N ARG A 772 -41.98 7.79 7.60
CA ARG A 772 -42.77 7.03 6.61
C ARG A 772 -44.23 6.93 7.06
N LYS A 773 -44.52 6.69 8.34
CA LYS A 773 -45.91 6.70 8.86
C LYS A 773 -46.56 8.08 8.85
N VAL A 774 -45.78 9.17 8.92
CA VAL A 774 -46.28 10.54 8.69
C VAL A 774 -46.65 10.75 7.22
N ARG A 775 -45.81 10.27 6.28
CA ARG A 775 -46.11 10.30 4.84
C ARG A 775 -47.35 9.46 4.49
N ASP A 776 -47.57 8.34 5.18
CA ASP A 776 -48.77 7.51 5.04
C ASP A 776 -50.02 8.11 5.70
N HIS A 777 -49.92 9.34 6.23
CA HIS A 777 -51.00 10.03 6.97
C HIS A 777 -51.51 9.28 8.21
N LYS A 778 -50.71 8.38 8.79
CA LYS A 778 -51.03 7.69 10.06
C LYS A 778 -50.59 8.48 11.29
N LEU A 779 -49.57 9.32 11.12
CA LEU A 779 -49.06 10.23 12.15
C LEU A 779 -49.01 11.67 11.63
N ILE A 780 -49.10 12.62 12.55
CA ILE A 780 -48.85 14.03 12.32
C ILE A 780 -47.59 14.40 13.10
N TYR A 781 -46.66 15.08 12.45
CA TYR A 781 -45.47 15.62 13.10
C TYR A 781 -45.59 17.15 13.18
N SER A 782 -45.68 17.68 14.38
CA SER A 782 -45.82 19.12 14.63
C SER A 782 -44.98 19.53 15.85
N GLY A 783 -44.19 20.60 15.73
CA GLY A 783 -43.45 21.16 16.87
C GLY A 783 -42.44 20.22 17.56
N GLY A 784 -41.88 19.22 16.85
CA GLY A 784 -40.93 18.28 17.44
C GLY A 784 -41.55 17.01 18.05
N VAL A 785 -42.88 16.89 18.04
CA VAL A 785 -43.61 15.74 18.59
C VAL A 785 -44.43 15.02 17.53
N TYR A 786 -44.64 13.72 17.73
CA TYR A 786 -45.52 12.88 16.92
C TYR A 786 -46.88 12.74 17.59
N GLN A 787 -47.94 12.84 16.79
CA GLN A 787 -49.35 12.68 17.18
C GLN A 787 -50.03 11.69 16.23
N LEU A 788 -51.08 11.02 16.68
CA LEU A 788 -51.92 10.22 15.79
C LEU A 788 -52.73 11.14 14.87
N ALA A 789 -52.79 10.80 13.58
CA ALA A 789 -53.73 11.44 12.68
C ALA A 789 -55.17 11.03 13.09
N ARG A 790 -56.05 12.01 13.27
CA ARG A 790 -57.46 11.77 13.60
C ARG A 790 -58.28 11.40 12.37
#